data_AF-A0A8B8B3Z9-F1
#
_entry.id   AF-A0A8B8B3Z9-F1
#
_cell.length_a   1.000
_cell.length_b   1.000
_cell.length_c   1.000
_cell.angle_alpha   90.00
_cell.angle_beta   90.00
_cell.angle_gamma   90.00
#
_symmetry.space_group_name_H-M   'P 1'
#
loop_
_entity.id
_entity.type
_entity.pdbx_description
1 polymer ?
#
loop_
_entity_poly.entity_id
_entity_poly.type
_entity_poly.pdbx_seq_one_letter_code
_entity_poly.pdbx_strand_id
1 'polypeptide(L)'
;MNNLTCVKFDYWGSYFANTVPHRNYVKFFSGSGCWSYVGMIGWGEQRLSLADPGCITIATTIHEMGHALGMWHEQNRRDRNSYVVVYGDNIRGGGLNNINYKMMNTRDSHPYDISSVLQYNFGAFAVDRSQPTMRSKDPRLAFLAGKATGLMFYDAKDINHVYRCAEYCDNPPDCQNGGYVDQYCRCRCPSGLTGTLCTSVVSSPGCGGVISLSLDGEATITSSNYPQNYNLGEECVWLVKAPADNHIQMTIDFMDVSDNGYDTCYHWLEVRYNLMGQDGPELCGLRKAETFFTTPDEMKNVMILKFNSIISSDRPSSAGFHLTVRSIGTSCVDHPCKFGKCFVTSTSYRCECQPGYGGTNCDEIVDNTMNLHANFDDTGLNFLQNIPTDNFDWTLNTGTTPSDSTGPTSAHSGQYYMYIEASSPRTSGNKAILSSNIVKFTTAQERCLRFAYHMYGSMLGSLAVYYQGSNVGKTLAFVKNRNQGNQWIPVEIEIPVVGNLQISFEGVTGAGYAGDIAIDSVELLSHSCSYTTTSATTTETSPKTSKTTWTTKVDRPTRPTIPTQATDLASNTTAIENGDISVSDTSDIPLTANTTMVTNTDILTTIDDINSTPDVTINSSVLPSTTTQTPTPLPDKVTCGFENGNTCFLENLARESIIQTEERTKDLLTDDFDWTTGQSGPTASSETGPSAAYAGSQYAYMEASSPRKAGDRALLKTTNLFKETTQCLSFSYHMFGNSNGVGELNVYFSSSNGTTGRIFHRAGNQGDSWKREAIQIPPNKGLQIYFEGIRGPSYRSDIALDEIIVSEGQCGCAAMPCQHGGSCQPVSGSSYSCSCVGGYGGLNCHELVSGVTCTFNNGMCDFLSQSHDDNDDWLIGQSTRSWDTGPQTPLDGAFAFMEATFKPRGSTATLTTAGTQLAFQDWCLMFSVYMYGYNMGALVVKAGSSGQGLPYRWFWYGDKGAFWQTQWVTIQATRNLVIEFQAIRGWGYRSDIAIDNVSLFPGNC
;
A
#
# COMPACT_ATOMS: atom_id res chain seq x y z
N MET A 1 38.52 -8.89 20.44
CA MET A 1 39.66 -9.38 19.66
C MET A 1 40.30 -10.62 20.32
N ASN A 2 41.13 -10.52 21.36
CA ASN A 2 41.97 -11.61 21.92
C ASN A 2 41.35 -13.04 22.05
N ASN A 3 40.04 -13.19 22.31
CA ASN A 3 39.36 -14.49 22.44
C ASN A 3 38.77 -15.04 21.12
N LEU A 4 38.82 -14.26 20.04
CA LEU A 4 38.25 -14.56 18.71
C LEU A 4 39.32 -14.63 17.60
N THR A 5 40.51 -14.07 17.84
CA THR A 5 41.59 -13.91 16.84
C THR A 5 42.95 -14.22 17.46
N CYS A 6 43.94 -14.68 16.68
CA CYS A 6 45.34 -14.78 17.15
C CYS A 6 45.98 -13.42 17.50
N VAL A 7 45.44 -12.32 16.96
CA VAL A 7 45.88 -10.95 17.25
C VAL A 7 45.72 -10.63 18.74
N LYS A 8 46.78 -10.11 19.36
CA LYS A 8 46.87 -9.71 20.76
C LYS A 8 47.45 -8.31 20.87
N PHE A 9 47.08 -7.60 21.93
CA PHE A 9 47.59 -6.26 22.26
C PHE A 9 48.20 -6.27 23.65
N ASP A 10 49.27 -5.51 23.83
CA ASP A 10 49.98 -5.33 25.10
C ASP A 10 50.54 -3.90 25.16
N TYR A 11 50.83 -3.42 26.37
CA TYR A 11 51.24 -2.04 26.62
C TYR A 11 52.67 -1.75 26.14
N TRP A 12 52.89 -0.56 25.57
CA TRP A 12 54.19 -0.14 25.08
C TRP A 12 55.24 -0.06 26.22
N GLY A 13 56.26 -0.92 26.12
CA GLY A 13 57.28 -1.05 27.17
C GLY A 13 57.01 -2.17 28.19
N SER A 14 55.97 -2.99 28.01
CA SER A 14 55.83 -4.27 28.74
C SER A 14 57.03 -5.20 28.47
N TYR A 15 57.16 -6.28 29.24
CA TYR A 15 58.18 -7.30 28.97
C TYR A 15 58.05 -7.88 27.54
N PHE A 16 56.84 -8.26 27.12
CA PHE A 16 56.59 -8.85 25.81
C PHE A 16 56.72 -7.84 24.65
N ALA A 17 56.35 -6.57 24.88
CA ALA A 17 56.60 -5.48 23.93
C ALA A 17 58.11 -5.22 23.70
N ASN A 18 58.98 -5.64 24.63
CA ASN A 18 60.43 -5.62 24.46
C ASN A 18 60.99 -6.92 23.83
N THR A 19 60.21 -8.00 23.68
CA THR A 19 60.67 -9.24 23.00
C THR A 19 60.31 -9.32 21.52
N VAL A 20 59.40 -8.46 21.02
CA VAL A 20 59.07 -8.39 19.58
C VAL A 20 60.18 -7.67 18.77
N PRO A 21 60.46 -8.08 17.53
CA PRO A 21 61.61 -7.60 16.75
C PRO A 21 61.46 -6.17 16.16
N HIS A 22 60.49 -5.39 16.63
CA HIS A 22 60.17 -4.06 16.09
C HIS A 22 59.83 -3.05 17.18
N ARG A 23 60.01 -1.75 16.89
CA ARG A 23 59.65 -0.63 17.79
C ARG A 23 58.40 0.12 17.33
N ASN A 24 57.50 -0.57 16.63
CA ASN A 24 56.27 -0.01 16.09
C ASN A 24 55.14 -0.19 17.12
N TYR A 25 54.32 0.86 17.32
CA TYR A 25 53.18 0.80 18.25
C TYR A 25 52.04 1.72 17.80
N VAL A 26 50.81 1.30 18.13
CA VAL A 26 49.62 2.15 18.02
C VAL A 26 49.49 2.99 19.28
N LYS A 27 49.30 4.30 19.12
CA LYS A 27 49.09 5.26 20.21
C LYS A 27 47.72 5.90 20.10
N PHE A 28 46.86 5.51 21.03
CA PHE A 28 45.58 6.16 21.28
C PHE A 28 45.80 7.58 21.79
N PHE A 29 45.02 8.54 21.27
CA PHE A 29 44.97 9.91 21.77
C PHE A 29 43.59 10.52 21.49
N SER A 30 43.18 11.50 22.31
CA SER A 30 41.99 12.31 21.99
C SER A 30 42.35 13.34 20.93
N GLY A 31 41.67 13.26 19.79
CA GLY A 31 41.87 14.11 18.62
C GLY A 31 40.55 14.57 18.00
N SER A 32 40.61 15.17 16.82
CA SER A 32 39.41 15.58 16.09
C SER A 32 38.73 14.36 15.45
N GLY A 33 37.75 13.79 16.17
CA GLY A 33 36.94 12.65 15.73
C GLY A 33 37.60 11.28 15.92
N CYS A 34 36.92 10.25 15.45
CA CYS A 34 37.39 8.87 15.43
C CYS A 34 38.08 8.63 14.08
N TRP A 35 39.33 8.15 14.09
CA TRP A 35 40.02 7.70 12.88
C TRP A 35 41.31 6.94 13.19
N SER A 36 41.72 6.12 12.22
CA SER A 36 42.92 5.29 12.25
C SER A 36 43.52 5.19 10.84
N TYR A 37 44.79 4.80 10.75
CA TYR A 37 45.42 4.50 9.45
C TYR A 37 45.13 3.05 9.06
N VAL A 38 44.82 2.82 7.78
CA VAL A 38 44.58 1.46 7.26
C VAL A 38 45.91 0.71 7.11
N GLY A 39 46.18 -0.21 8.04
CA GLY A 39 47.40 -1.00 8.13
C GLY A 39 48.59 -0.27 8.76
N MET A 40 49.75 -0.92 8.78
CA MET A 40 51.00 -0.33 9.28
C MET A 40 51.61 0.60 8.22
N ILE A 41 51.51 1.92 8.43
CA ILE A 41 51.95 2.93 7.45
C ILE A 41 53.42 3.37 7.59
N GLY A 42 54.12 2.95 8.64
CA GLY A 42 55.50 3.36 8.90
C GLY A 42 56.14 2.68 10.10
N TRP A 43 57.32 3.17 10.49
CA TRP A 43 58.08 2.67 11.65
C TRP A 43 57.97 3.63 12.83
N GLY A 44 57.80 3.10 14.04
CA GLY A 44 57.64 3.89 15.28
C GLY A 44 56.18 4.14 15.70
N GLU A 45 55.87 5.38 16.04
CA GLU A 45 54.56 5.80 16.56
C GLU A 45 53.50 5.93 15.46
N GLN A 46 52.52 5.03 15.42
CA GLN A 46 51.31 5.18 14.60
C GLN A 46 50.16 5.69 15.47
N ARG A 47 49.58 6.84 15.11
CA ARG A 47 48.53 7.49 15.90
C ARG A 47 47.13 6.99 15.50
N LEU A 48 46.28 6.77 16.51
CA LEU A 48 44.86 6.41 16.38
C LEU A 48 44.05 7.38 17.25
N SER A 49 43.10 8.07 16.65
CA SER A 49 42.27 9.10 17.30
C SER A 49 40.99 8.49 17.84
N LEU A 50 40.76 8.62 19.15
CA LEU A 50 39.46 8.42 19.79
C LEU A 50 39.11 9.69 20.55
N ALA A 51 38.29 10.55 19.95
CA ALA A 51 37.82 11.78 20.59
C ALA A 51 37.03 11.48 21.88
N ASP A 52 37.29 12.31 22.88
CA ASP A 52 36.65 12.26 24.20
C ASP A 52 35.96 13.61 24.48
N PRO A 53 34.63 13.67 24.65
CA PRO A 53 33.67 12.56 24.49
C PRO A 53 33.41 12.18 23.02
N GLY A 54 32.82 11.00 22.80
CA GLY A 54 32.16 10.62 21.54
C GLY A 54 32.66 9.33 20.88
N CYS A 55 33.96 9.04 20.92
CA CYS A 55 34.53 7.84 20.27
C CYS A 55 34.83 6.68 21.24
N ILE A 56 34.71 6.88 22.55
CA ILE A 56 35.05 5.88 23.56
C ILE A 56 33.90 4.87 23.73
N THR A 57 33.71 4.02 22.71
CA THR A 57 32.84 2.84 22.77
C THR A 57 33.61 1.59 22.36
N ILE A 58 33.12 0.40 22.74
CA ILE A 58 33.74 -0.88 22.34
C ILE A 58 33.68 -1.07 20.82
N ALA A 59 32.54 -0.79 20.20
CA ALA A 59 32.35 -0.90 18.75
C ALA A 59 33.29 0.07 17.98
N THR A 60 33.32 1.35 18.34
CA THR A 60 34.19 2.36 17.72
C THR A 60 35.67 2.01 17.92
N THR A 61 36.07 1.58 19.12
CA THR A 61 37.46 1.16 19.37
C THR A 61 37.84 -0.05 18.51
N ILE A 62 36.93 -0.99 18.31
CA ILE A 62 37.14 -2.16 17.45
C ILE A 62 37.20 -1.77 15.97
N HIS A 63 36.36 -0.84 15.50
CA HIS A 63 36.37 -0.28 14.13
C HIS A 63 37.74 0.34 13.79
N GLU A 64 38.22 1.25 14.62
CA GLU A 64 39.51 1.93 14.42
C GLU A 64 40.72 0.98 14.53
N MET A 65 40.58 -0.09 15.33
CA MET A 65 41.58 -1.16 15.38
C MET A 65 41.49 -2.11 14.17
N GLY A 66 40.32 -2.33 13.58
CA GLY A 66 40.16 -3.04 12.31
C GLY A 66 40.91 -2.34 11.17
N HIS A 67 40.81 -1.01 11.10
CA HIS A 67 41.67 -0.20 10.24
C HIS A 67 43.15 -0.39 10.53
N ALA A 68 43.59 -0.28 11.79
CA ALA A 68 45.01 -0.48 12.14
C ALA A 68 45.53 -1.88 11.74
N LEU A 69 44.65 -2.90 11.70
CA LEU A 69 44.94 -4.26 11.23
C LEU A 69 44.91 -4.42 9.69
N GLY A 70 44.57 -3.38 8.93
CA GLY A 70 44.60 -3.35 7.46
C GLY A 70 43.25 -3.49 6.76
N MET A 71 42.14 -3.45 7.49
CA MET A 71 40.80 -3.59 6.92
C MET A 71 40.25 -2.24 6.44
N TRP A 72 39.65 -2.22 5.25
CA TRP A 72 38.81 -1.10 4.78
C TRP A 72 37.36 -1.28 5.25
N HIS A 73 36.50 -0.31 4.99
CA HIS A 73 35.06 -0.47 5.24
C HIS A 73 34.44 -1.50 4.30
N GLU A 74 33.38 -2.17 4.74
CA GLU A 74 32.73 -3.21 3.93
C GLU A 74 32.15 -2.62 2.64
N GLN A 75 31.59 -1.40 2.69
CA GLN A 75 31.17 -0.70 1.48
C GLN A 75 32.30 -0.27 0.55
N ASN A 76 33.59 -0.39 0.90
CA ASN A 76 34.67 -0.14 -0.05
C ASN A 76 34.89 -1.32 -1.02
N ARG A 77 34.25 -2.48 -0.78
CA ARG A 77 34.38 -3.67 -1.64
C ARG A 77 33.88 -3.44 -3.07
N ARG A 78 34.35 -4.29 -4.00
CA ARG A 78 34.00 -4.19 -5.43
C ARG A 78 32.66 -4.83 -5.76
N ASP A 79 32.36 -5.93 -5.08
CA ASP A 79 31.13 -6.71 -5.21
C ASP A 79 29.92 -6.06 -4.53
N ARG A 80 30.11 -5.04 -3.68
CA ARG A 80 29.06 -4.35 -2.91
C ARG A 80 27.78 -4.06 -3.69
N ASN A 81 27.89 -3.71 -4.98
CA ASN A 81 26.75 -3.35 -5.83
C ASN A 81 25.82 -4.55 -6.12
N SER A 82 26.22 -5.77 -5.76
CA SER A 82 25.35 -6.96 -5.68
C SER A 82 24.40 -6.91 -4.48
N TYR A 83 24.83 -6.32 -3.35
CA TYR A 83 24.16 -6.41 -2.05
C TYR A 83 23.55 -5.09 -1.56
N VAL A 84 24.22 -3.96 -1.86
CA VAL A 84 23.79 -2.59 -1.50
C VAL A 84 23.69 -1.68 -2.72
N VAL A 85 22.83 -0.67 -2.63
CA VAL A 85 22.73 0.46 -3.57
C VAL A 85 23.36 1.68 -2.90
N VAL A 86 24.24 2.42 -3.61
CA VAL A 86 24.96 3.59 -3.06
C VAL A 86 24.54 4.86 -3.81
N TYR A 87 24.08 5.86 -3.07
CA TYR A 87 23.57 7.12 -3.60
C TYR A 87 24.68 8.17 -3.70
N GLY A 88 25.30 8.21 -4.89
CA GLY A 88 26.46 9.06 -5.20
C GLY A 88 26.27 10.53 -4.82
N ASP A 89 25.12 11.10 -5.14
CA ASP A 89 24.85 12.54 -5.04
C ASP A 89 24.69 13.03 -3.59
N ASN A 90 24.38 12.13 -2.66
CA ASN A 90 24.25 12.44 -1.24
C ASN A 90 25.58 12.29 -0.45
N ILE A 91 26.70 11.91 -1.09
CA ILE A 91 27.96 11.66 -0.36
C ILE A 91 28.83 12.92 -0.31
N ARG A 92 29.06 13.44 0.89
CA ARG A 92 29.84 14.67 1.12
C ARG A 92 31.27 14.50 0.62
N GLY A 93 31.80 15.52 -0.06
CA GLY A 93 33.22 15.58 -0.43
C GLY A 93 33.63 14.73 -1.63
N GLY A 94 32.81 14.68 -2.68
CA GLY A 94 33.18 14.10 -3.98
C GLY A 94 32.33 12.93 -4.46
N GLY A 95 31.18 12.67 -3.83
CA GLY A 95 30.28 11.59 -4.25
C GLY A 95 30.94 10.21 -4.15
N LEU A 96 30.76 9.38 -5.19
CA LEU A 96 31.41 8.07 -5.30
C LEU A 96 32.96 8.12 -5.37
N ASN A 97 33.58 9.29 -5.52
CA ASN A 97 35.03 9.47 -5.45
C ASN A 97 35.55 9.80 -4.04
N ASN A 98 34.67 10.07 -3.06
CA ASN A 98 35.07 10.15 -1.64
C ASN A 98 35.72 8.83 -1.22
N ILE A 99 36.89 8.90 -0.57
CA ILE A 99 37.67 7.72 -0.14
C ILE A 99 36.85 6.71 0.69
N ASN A 100 35.86 7.17 1.46
CA ASN A 100 34.99 6.35 2.30
C ASN A 100 33.90 5.58 1.51
N TYR A 101 33.68 5.95 0.24
CA TYR A 101 32.64 5.40 -0.66
C TYR A 101 33.19 4.94 -2.02
N LYS A 102 34.47 5.18 -2.28
CA LYS A 102 35.18 4.72 -3.47
C LYS A 102 35.39 3.21 -3.40
N MET A 103 35.15 2.50 -4.50
CA MET A 103 35.51 1.10 -4.61
C MET A 103 37.05 0.95 -4.57
N MET A 104 37.53 0.10 -3.68
CA MET A 104 38.94 -0.18 -3.46
C MET A 104 39.38 -1.46 -4.19
N ASN A 105 40.62 -1.90 -3.95
CA ASN A 105 41.09 -3.24 -4.27
C ASN A 105 41.27 -4.03 -2.97
N THR A 106 40.15 -4.28 -2.30
CA THR A 106 40.04 -5.15 -1.12
C THR A 106 40.27 -6.61 -1.49
N ARG A 107 40.39 -7.49 -0.48
CA ARG A 107 40.75 -8.91 -0.64
C ARG A 107 39.54 -9.84 -0.70
N ASP A 108 38.33 -9.32 -0.46
CA ASP A 108 37.00 -9.90 -0.71
C ASP A 108 36.95 -11.42 -0.48
N SER A 109 37.44 -11.87 0.69
CA SER A 109 37.76 -13.29 0.96
C SER A 109 36.59 -14.12 1.49
N HIS A 110 35.51 -13.45 1.89
CA HIS A 110 34.22 -14.02 2.29
C HIS A 110 33.08 -13.17 1.67
N PRO A 111 31.81 -13.62 1.68
CA PRO A 111 30.68 -12.83 1.19
C PRO A 111 30.51 -11.47 1.89
N TYR A 112 29.63 -10.62 1.35
CA TYR A 112 29.42 -9.25 1.84
C TYR A 112 28.59 -9.21 3.14
N ASP A 113 29.18 -8.78 4.26
CA ASP A 113 28.51 -8.79 5.56
C ASP A 113 27.97 -7.41 5.97
N ILE A 114 26.67 -7.19 5.74
CA ILE A 114 25.94 -5.97 6.16
C ILE A 114 26.00 -5.78 7.71
N SER A 115 26.25 -6.84 8.48
CA SER A 115 26.36 -6.75 9.94
C SER A 115 27.74 -6.32 10.45
N SER A 116 28.77 -6.34 9.59
CA SER A 116 30.18 -6.04 9.92
C SER A 116 30.35 -4.75 10.74
N VAL A 117 31.28 -4.76 11.70
CA VAL A 117 31.68 -3.55 12.43
C VAL A 117 32.29 -2.48 11.53
N LEU A 118 32.70 -2.85 10.32
CA LEU A 118 33.27 -2.00 9.28
C LEU A 118 32.26 -1.65 8.17
N GLN A 119 31.05 -2.20 8.17
CA GLN A 119 29.94 -1.69 7.36
C GLN A 119 29.44 -0.37 7.96
N TYR A 120 29.41 0.69 7.17
CA TYR A 120 28.79 1.94 7.60
C TYR A 120 27.28 1.79 7.80
N ASN A 121 26.75 2.47 8.81
CA ASN A 121 25.34 2.78 8.84
C ASN A 121 24.94 3.53 7.56
N PHE A 122 23.75 3.20 7.04
CA PHE A 122 23.27 3.65 5.75
C PHE A 122 23.15 5.19 5.59
N GLY A 123 23.11 5.97 6.69
CA GLY A 123 23.13 7.44 6.68
C GLY A 123 24.52 8.11 6.78
N ALA A 124 25.62 7.35 6.79
CA ALA A 124 26.96 7.90 7.01
C ALA A 124 27.38 8.92 5.92
N PHE A 125 28.19 9.92 6.29
CA PHE A 125 28.75 10.98 5.41
C PHE A 125 27.77 11.71 4.47
N ALA A 126 26.48 11.65 4.77
CA ALA A 126 25.43 12.29 4.02
C ALA A 126 25.59 13.83 3.94
N VAL A 127 25.24 14.40 2.78
CA VAL A 127 25.10 15.86 2.56
C VAL A 127 23.75 16.29 3.10
N ASP A 128 22.69 15.66 2.58
CA ASP A 128 21.39 15.59 3.21
C ASP A 128 21.35 14.35 4.10
N ARG A 129 21.56 14.58 5.39
CA ARG A 129 21.52 13.57 6.46
C ARG A 129 20.16 12.93 6.71
N SER A 130 19.08 13.38 6.07
CA SER A 130 17.80 12.67 6.14
C SER A 130 17.83 11.48 5.17
N GLN A 131 18.16 11.74 3.91
CA GLN A 131 18.43 10.71 2.93
C GLN A 131 19.63 9.85 3.36
N PRO A 132 19.58 8.53 3.14
CA PRO A 132 20.76 7.70 3.31
C PRO A 132 21.76 7.94 2.16
N THR A 133 23.01 7.55 2.38
CA THR A 133 24.03 7.42 1.32
C THR A 133 24.07 6.03 0.71
N MET A 134 23.37 5.05 1.28
CA MET A 134 23.20 3.71 0.71
C MET A 134 22.00 2.95 1.31
N ARG A 135 21.65 1.80 0.74
CA ARG A 135 20.69 0.85 1.34
C ARG A 135 21.00 -0.59 0.94
N SER A 136 20.51 -1.55 1.71
CA SER A 136 20.42 -2.95 1.29
C SER A 136 19.52 -3.09 0.04
N LYS A 137 19.78 -4.13 -0.76
CA LYS A 137 18.83 -4.60 -1.79
C LYS A 137 17.69 -5.41 -1.21
N ASP A 138 17.93 -6.26 -0.21
CA ASP A 138 16.89 -6.89 0.58
C ASP A 138 16.56 -6.00 1.79
N PRO A 139 15.38 -5.34 1.85
CA PRO A 139 15.02 -4.45 2.95
C PRO A 139 15.00 -5.16 4.30
N ARG A 140 14.71 -6.47 4.33
CA ARG A 140 14.60 -7.27 5.55
C ARG A 140 15.95 -7.50 6.24
N LEU A 141 17.07 -7.18 5.57
CA LEU A 141 18.43 -7.22 6.11
C LEU A 141 18.96 -5.81 6.51
N ALA A 142 18.17 -4.75 6.31
CA ALA A 142 18.63 -3.38 6.55
C ALA A 142 18.95 -3.07 8.03
N PHE A 143 18.31 -3.77 8.97
CA PHE A 143 18.53 -3.61 10.41
C PHE A 143 19.96 -3.98 10.87
N LEU A 144 20.71 -4.72 10.04
CA LEU A 144 22.08 -5.14 10.34
C LEU A 144 23.08 -3.97 10.27
N ALA A 145 22.80 -2.93 9.48
CA ALA A 145 23.72 -1.84 9.17
C ALA A 145 23.95 -0.89 10.36
N GLY A 146 24.88 -1.29 11.25
CA GLY A 146 25.13 -0.65 12.54
C GLY A 146 24.66 -1.46 13.76
N LYS A 147 24.23 -2.73 13.59
CA LYS A 147 23.94 -3.64 14.71
C LYS A 147 25.20 -4.04 15.49
N ALA A 148 26.39 -3.87 14.90
CA ALA A 148 27.67 -4.30 15.46
C ALA A 148 28.01 -3.63 16.80
N THR A 149 27.92 -4.39 17.89
CA THR A 149 28.37 -3.99 19.25
C THR A 149 29.88 -4.22 19.47
N GLY A 150 30.53 -4.91 18.54
CA GLY A 150 31.94 -5.27 18.59
C GLY A 150 32.36 -6.02 17.32
N LEU A 151 33.36 -6.90 17.42
CA LEU A 151 33.87 -7.67 16.28
C LEU A 151 32.88 -8.79 15.90
N MET A 152 32.29 -8.71 14.71
CA MET A 152 31.26 -9.65 14.25
C MET A 152 31.87 -10.94 13.68
N PHE A 153 31.02 -11.89 13.28
CA PHE A 153 31.48 -13.22 12.90
C PHE A 153 32.41 -13.19 11.67
N TYR A 154 32.04 -12.48 10.60
CA TYR A 154 32.87 -12.38 9.40
C TYR A 154 34.07 -11.45 9.61
N ASP A 155 33.95 -10.35 10.37
CA ASP A 155 35.11 -9.53 10.76
C ASP A 155 36.23 -10.38 11.41
N ALA A 156 35.83 -11.27 12.34
CA ALA A 156 36.75 -12.18 13.00
C ALA A 156 37.27 -13.26 12.03
N LYS A 157 36.42 -13.80 11.15
CA LYS A 157 36.79 -14.79 10.12
C LYS A 157 37.86 -14.24 9.17
N ASP A 158 37.69 -13.00 8.70
CA ASP A 158 38.67 -12.32 7.83
C ASP A 158 39.98 -11.99 8.56
N ILE A 159 39.95 -11.51 9.81
CA ILE A 159 41.19 -11.32 10.58
C ILE A 159 41.93 -12.65 10.73
N ASN A 160 41.25 -13.75 11.07
CA ASN A 160 41.88 -15.07 11.19
C ASN A 160 42.45 -15.59 9.86
N HIS A 161 41.77 -15.33 8.73
CA HIS A 161 42.24 -15.68 7.40
C HIS A 161 43.46 -14.84 6.95
N VAL A 162 43.42 -13.52 7.15
CA VAL A 162 44.46 -12.58 6.71
C VAL A 162 45.72 -12.71 7.57
N TYR A 163 45.59 -12.81 8.89
CA TYR A 163 46.71 -13.04 9.83
C TYR A 163 47.11 -14.51 9.97
N ARG A 164 46.49 -15.40 9.17
CA ARG A 164 46.78 -16.85 9.13
C ARG A 164 46.78 -17.50 10.51
N CYS A 165 45.80 -17.21 11.35
CA CYS A 165 45.78 -17.64 12.75
C CYS A 165 45.76 -19.17 12.96
N ALA A 166 45.49 -19.96 11.90
CA ALA A 166 45.56 -21.42 11.88
C ALA A 166 46.86 -22.00 11.24
N GLU A 167 47.85 -21.18 10.85
CA GLU A 167 49.10 -21.63 10.21
C GLU A 167 49.97 -22.51 11.13
N TYR A 168 49.77 -22.43 12.45
CA TYR A 168 50.42 -23.25 13.46
C TYR A 168 49.61 -24.50 13.87
N CYS A 169 48.53 -24.83 13.16
CA CYS A 169 47.68 -25.96 13.47
C CYS A 169 48.09 -27.22 12.69
N ASP A 170 48.65 -28.20 13.39
CA ASP A 170 48.91 -29.53 12.85
C ASP A 170 47.59 -30.25 12.52
N ASN A 171 47.18 -30.23 11.25
CA ASN A 171 45.91 -30.75 10.73
C ASN A 171 44.68 -29.96 11.24
N PRO A 172 44.41 -28.76 10.70
CA PRO A 172 43.26 -27.95 11.11
C PRO A 172 41.92 -28.64 10.76
N PRO A 173 40.88 -28.50 11.60
CA PRO A 173 39.58 -29.14 11.36
C PRO A 173 38.79 -28.46 10.23
N ASP A 174 38.08 -29.27 9.43
CA ASP A 174 37.24 -28.80 8.32
C ASP A 174 35.87 -28.31 8.82
N CYS A 175 35.79 -27.03 9.15
CA CYS A 175 34.62 -26.41 9.78
C CYS A 175 33.45 -26.26 8.80
N GLN A 176 32.36 -26.99 9.05
CA GLN A 176 31.17 -26.96 8.23
C GLN A 176 30.28 -25.75 8.56
N ASN A 177 29.21 -25.56 7.77
CA ASN A 177 28.13 -24.62 8.07
C ASN A 177 28.60 -23.18 8.34
N GLY A 178 29.64 -22.73 7.63
CA GLY A 178 30.20 -21.39 7.75
C GLY A 178 31.21 -21.17 8.87
N GLY A 179 31.54 -22.19 9.66
CA GLY A 179 32.55 -22.11 10.70
C GLY A 179 33.96 -21.75 10.20
N TYR A 180 34.87 -21.39 11.11
CA TYR A 180 36.29 -21.17 10.81
C TYR A 180 37.21 -21.61 11.95
N VAL A 181 38.48 -21.89 11.64
CA VAL A 181 39.47 -22.36 12.62
C VAL A 181 40.07 -21.19 13.40
N ASP A 182 40.04 -21.27 14.73
CA ASP A 182 40.62 -20.27 15.63
C ASP A 182 42.10 -20.52 15.97
N GLN A 183 42.71 -19.57 16.69
CA GLN A 183 44.08 -19.62 17.19
C GLN A 183 44.38 -20.73 18.21
N TYR A 184 43.40 -21.59 18.51
CA TYR A 184 43.52 -22.77 19.34
C TYR A 184 43.19 -24.06 18.55
N CYS A 185 43.14 -23.97 17.22
CA CYS A 185 42.90 -25.06 16.29
C CYS A 185 41.52 -25.73 16.42
N ARG A 186 40.49 -24.93 16.79
CA ARG A 186 39.10 -25.40 16.92
C ARG A 186 38.19 -24.62 15.99
N CYS A 187 37.11 -25.24 15.54
CA CYS A 187 36.06 -24.53 14.82
C CYS A 187 35.31 -23.54 15.73
N ARG A 188 35.15 -22.31 15.25
CA ARG A 188 34.20 -21.32 15.73
C ARG A 188 32.97 -21.37 14.86
N CYS A 189 31.85 -21.65 15.49
CA CYS A 189 30.57 -21.84 14.83
C CYS A 189 29.76 -20.53 14.84
N PRO A 190 28.91 -20.31 13.83
CA PRO A 190 27.87 -19.32 13.89
C PRO A 190 26.96 -19.47 15.13
N SER A 191 26.25 -18.39 15.47
CA SER A 191 25.23 -18.39 16.52
C SER A 191 24.23 -19.54 16.33
N GLY A 192 23.87 -20.25 17.41
CA GLY A 192 22.95 -21.41 17.35
C GLY A 192 23.56 -22.71 16.82
N LEU A 193 24.82 -22.74 16.35
CA LEU A 193 25.53 -23.95 15.94
C LEU A 193 26.66 -24.33 16.91
N THR A 194 26.95 -25.62 16.98
CA THR A 194 27.92 -26.21 17.93
C THR A 194 28.51 -27.54 17.41
N GLY A 195 29.33 -28.18 18.25
CA GLY A 195 30.11 -29.37 17.92
C GLY A 195 31.47 -29.04 17.30
N THR A 196 32.36 -30.03 17.24
CA THR A 196 33.76 -29.84 16.80
C THR A 196 33.91 -29.36 15.36
N LEU A 197 32.90 -29.58 14.51
CA LEU A 197 32.86 -29.19 13.10
C LEU A 197 31.66 -28.27 12.77
N CYS A 198 30.98 -27.71 13.78
CA CYS A 198 29.80 -26.85 13.63
C CYS A 198 28.57 -27.53 12.96
N THR A 199 28.49 -28.85 13.02
CA THR A 199 27.44 -29.67 12.40
C THR A 199 26.18 -29.87 13.26
N SER A 200 26.22 -29.50 14.55
CA SER A 200 25.11 -29.65 15.48
C SER A 200 24.44 -28.31 15.79
N VAL A 201 23.16 -28.34 16.19
CA VAL A 201 22.42 -27.16 16.67
C VAL A 201 22.50 -27.03 18.19
N VAL A 202 22.28 -25.82 18.71
CA VAL A 202 22.07 -25.55 20.14
C VAL A 202 20.57 -25.32 20.37
N SER A 203 19.92 -26.23 21.11
CA SER A 203 18.47 -26.16 21.37
C SER A 203 18.13 -26.66 22.77
N SER A 204 17.01 -26.18 23.32
CA SER A 204 16.36 -26.71 24.52
C SER A 204 15.90 -28.16 24.31
N PRO A 205 15.82 -28.99 25.39
CA PRO A 205 15.40 -30.38 25.27
C PRO A 205 13.98 -30.52 24.68
N GLY A 206 13.85 -31.26 23.58
CA GLY A 206 12.57 -31.55 22.93
C GLY A 206 12.26 -30.74 21.68
N CYS A 207 13.07 -29.74 21.32
CA CYS A 207 12.87 -28.92 20.11
C CYS A 207 14.15 -28.70 19.29
N GLY A 208 14.02 -28.12 18.10
CA GLY A 208 15.12 -27.94 17.15
C GLY A 208 15.57 -29.22 16.46
N GLY A 209 16.63 -29.14 15.66
CA GLY A 209 17.27 -30.29 15.00
C GLY A 209 17.96 -29.97 13.68
N VAL A 210 18.39 -31.00 12.95
CA VAL A 210 18.89 -30.88 11.57
C VAL A 210 17.88 -31.55 10.63
N ILE A 211 17.29 -30.78 9.72
CA ILE A 211 16.28 -31.24 8.76
C ILE A 211 16.96 -31.36 7.40
N SER A 212 16.91 -32.54 6.78
CA SER A 212 17.50 -32.78 5.45
C SER A 212 16.40 -33.09 4.45
N LEU A 213 16.18 -32.18 3.50
CA LEU A 213 15.18 -32.27 2.45
C LEU A 213 15.73 -33.06 1.24
N SER A 214 14.86 -33.84 0.60
CA SER A 214 15.12 -34.44 -0.71
C SER A 214 14.92 -33.40 -1.84
N LEU A 215 15.14 -33.80 -3.10
CA LEU A 215 15.13 -32.88 -4.25
C LEU A 215 13.85 -32.01 -4.33
N ASP A 216 12.68 -32.63 -4.22
CA ASP A 216 11.37 -31.96 -4.13
C ASP A 216 10.76 -32.14 -2.71
N GLY A 217 11.62 -32.22 -1.69
CA GLY A 217 11.22 -32.54 -0.31
C GLY A 217 10.61 -31.36 0.44
N GLU A 218 9.53 -31.64 1.17
CA GLU A 218 8.79 -30.71 2.04
C GLU A 218 8.79 -31.27 3.48
N ALA A 219 8.91 -30.41 4.50
CA ALA A 219 8.82 -30.77 5.91
C ALA A 219 8.18 -29.63 6.71
N THR A 220 7.44 -29.97 7.77
CA THR A 220 6.81 -28.99 8.65
C THR A 220 7.61 -28.79 9.94
N ILE A 221 7.52 -27.59 10.51
CA ILE A 221 8.19 -27.19 11.75
C ILE A 221 7.18 -26.42 12.59
N THR A 222 6.98 -26.86 13.83
CA THR A 222 6.05 -26.22 14.77
C THR A 222 6.75 -25.77 16.05
N SER A 223 6.15 -24.82 16.75
CA SER A 223 6.49 -24.55 18.15
C SER A 223 6.08 -25.73 19.05
N SER A 224 6.56 -25.73 20.29
CA SER A 224 5.98 -26.60 21.33
C SER A 224 4.46 -26.39 21.43
N ASN A 225 3.74 -27.48 21.71
CA ASN A 225 2.29 -27.56 21.94
C ASN A 225 1.33 -27.10 20.81
N TYR A 226 1.83 -26.61 19.66
CA TYR A 226 1.01 -26.07 18.57
C TYR A 226 -0.18 -27.00 18.19
N PRO A 227 -1.42 -26.49 18.05
CA PRO A 227 -1.84 -25.08 18.06
C PRO A 227 -2.22 -24.53 19.45
N GLN A 228 -1.81 -25.17 20.54
CA GLN A 228 -1.92 -24.62 21.89
C GLN A 228 -0.67 -23.80 22.26
N ASN A 229 -0.77 -22.98 23.30
CA ASN A 229 0.30 -22.04 23.65
C ASN A 229 1.64 -22.75 23.92
N TYR A 230 2.71 -22.21 23.31
CA TYR A 230 4.06 -22.74 23.43
C TYR A 230 4.64 -22.60 24.85
N ASN A 231 5.69 -23.36 25.12
CA ASN A 231 6.40 -23.31 26.40
C ASN A 231 7.28 -22.06 26.52
N LEU A 232 7.33 -21.49 27.73
CA LEU A 232 8.25 -20.42 28.09
C LEU A 232 9.59 -21.00 28.52
N GLY A 233 10.69 -20.29 28.23
CA GLY A 233 12.05 -20.75 28.54
C GLY A 233 12.67 -21.70 27.50
N GLU A 234 12.18 -21.71 26.26
CA GLU A 234 12.73 -22.52 25.17
C GLU A 234 13.58 -21.69 24.19
N GLU A 235 14.75 -22.21 23.79
CA GLU A 235 15.45 -21.74 22.60
C GLU A 235 15.58 -22.93 21.64
N CYS A 236 15.00 -22.83 20.45
CA CYS A 236 14.88 -23.95 19.52
C CYS A 236 15.51 -23.59 18.18
N VAL A 237 16.59 -24.26 17.80
CA VAL A 237 17.30 -24.02 16.54
C VAL A 237 17.12 -25.20 15.59
N TRP A 238 16.63 -24.91 14.38
CA TRP A 238 16.53 -25.84 13.26
C TRP A 238 17.50 -25.45 12.15
N LEU A 239 18.36 -26.39 11.74
CA LEU A 239 19.24 -26.28 10.59
C LEU A 239 18.63 -27.08 9.43
N VAL A 240 17.99 -26.39 8.49
CA VAL A 240 17.37 -26.99 7.31
C VAL A 240 18.39 -27.06 6.17
N LYS A 241 18.46 -28.18 5.46
CA LYS A 241 19.38 -28.42 4.35
C LYS A 241 18.66 -29.01 3.14
N ALA A 242 18.90 -28.45 1.96
CA ALA A 242 18.49 -28.98 0.66
C ALA A 242 19.71 -29.52 -0.12
N PRO A 243 19.53 -30.21 -1.26
CA PRO A 243 20.62 -30.55 -2.17
C PRO A 243 21.37 -29.31 -2.68
N ALA A 244 22.66 -29.45 -2.99
CA ALA A 244 23.59 -28.32 -3.24
C ALA A 244 23.19 -27.37 -4.38
N ASP A 245 22.34 -27.82 -5.31
CA ASP A 245 21.84 -27.01 -6.43
C ASP A 245 20.46 -26.39 -6.22
N ASN A 246 19.81 -26.71 -5.11
CA ASN A 246 18.49 -26.22 -4.76
C ASN A 246 18.54 -25.10 -3.72
N HIS A 247 17.54 -24.24 -3.76
CA HIS A 247 17.22 -23.28 -2.72
C HIS A 247 16.23 -23.90 -1.71
N ILE A 248 16.20 -23.36 -0.51
CA ILE A 248 15.13 -23.58 0.47
C ILE A 248 14.16 -22.40 0.42
N GLN A 249 12.87 -22.71 0.32
CA GLN A 249 11.77 -21.82 0.69
C GLN A 249 11.24 -22.20 2.07
N MET A 250 10.91 -21.21 2.90
CA MET A 250 10.13 -21.36 4.12
C MET A 250 8.86 -20.52 4.01
N THR A 251 7.71 -21.10 4.31
CA THR A 251 6.41 -20.42 4.41
C THR A 251 5.94 -20.42 5.86
N ILE A 252 5.49 -19.27 6.35
CA ILE A 252 4.76 -19.16 7.62
C ILE A 252 3.29 -19.46 7.31
N ASP A 253 2.85 -20.69 7.54
CA ASP A 253 1.46 -21.08 7.31
C ASP A 253 0.55 -20.40 8.35
N PHE A 254 1.01 -20.40 9.60
CA PHE A 254 0.47 -19.64 10.72
C PHE A 254 1.58 -19.27 11.71
N MET A 255 1.56 -18.07 12.26
CA MET A 255 2.29 -17.69 13.45
C MET A 255 1.46 -16.74 14.31
N ASP A 256 1.55 -16.93 15.62
CA ASP A 256 1.10 -16.04 16.69
C ASP A 256 2.11 -16.15 17.84
N VAL A 257 3.06 -15.22 17.87
CA VAL A 257 4.19 -15.25 18.82
C VAL A 257 4.24 -13.93 19.59
N SER A 258 4.01 -14.03 20.91
CA SER A 258 3.98 -12.95 21.91
C SER A 258 4.85 -11.73 21.61
N ASP A 259 4.17 -10.62 21.39
CA ASP A 259 4.72 -9.27 21.21
C ASP A 259 4.00 -8.29 22.15
N ASN A 260 4.32 -7.00 22.04
CA ASN A 260 3.66 -5.94 22.79
C ASN A 260 2.49 -5.25 22.05
N GLY A 261 2.09 -5.72 20.87
CA GLY A 261 1.14 -5.04 19.97
C GLY A 261 1.67 -3.79 19.25
N TYR A 262 2.97 -3.48 19.38
CA TYR A 262 3.64 -2.30 18.81
C TYR A 262 5.04 -2.66 18.26
N ASP A 263 5.12 -3.71 17.44
CA ASP A 263 6.34 -4.19 16.77
C ASP A 263 7.56 -4.45 17.67
N THR A 264 7.35 -4.80 18.95
CA THR A 264 8.41 -5.27 19.84
C THR A 264 8.13 -6.70 20.31
N CYS A 265 8.97 -7.62 19.86
CA CYS A 265 8.88 -9.03 20.20
C CYS A 265 9.29 -9.28 21.66
N TYR A 266 8.44 -9.97 22.44
CA TYR A 266 8.87 -10.58 23.71
C TYR A 266 9.52 -11.94 23.44
N HIS A 267 8.92 -12.71 22.54
CA HIS A 267 9.43 -13.95 22.00
C HIS A 267 9.50 -13.81 20.47
N TRP A 268 10.40 -14.53 19.79
CA TRP A 268 10.57 -14.35 18.35
C TRP A 268 11.07 -15.61 17.64
N LEU A 269 10.73 -15.69 16.35
CA LEU A 269 11.29 -16.59 15.36
C LEU A 269 12.28 -15.80 14.49
N GLU A 270 13.57 -15.99 14.70
CA GLU A 270 14.64 -15.51 13.82
C GLU A 270 14.73 -16.39 12.57
N VAL A 271 14.73 -15.77 11.38
CA VAL A 271 14.80 -16.45 10.07
C VAL A 271 16.07 -16.07 9.34
N ARG A 272 17.12 -16.92 9.36
CA ARG A 272 18.37 -16.68 8.62
C ARG A 272 18.36 -17.41 7.28
N TYR A 273 18.55 -16.64 6.22
CA TYR A 273 18.51 -17.10 4.83
C TYR A 273 19.59 -16.46 3.93
N ASN A 274 20.47 -15.60 4.48
CA ASN A 274 21.49 -14.86 3.73
C ASN A 274 22.92 -15.40 3.95
N LEU A 275 23.47 -15.20 5.15
CA LEU A 275 24.82 -15.66 5.54
C LEU A 275 24.78 -16.38 6.88
N MET A 276 25.47 -17.52 6.99
CA MET A 276 25.39 -18.41 8.15
C MET A 276 25.78 -17.73 9.47
N GLY A 277 26.81 -16.89 9.42
CA GLY A 277 27.34 -16.13 10.56
C GLY A 277 26.64 -14.80 10.86
N GLN A 278 25.57 -14.46 10.12
CA GLN A 278 24.86 -13.19 10.19
C GLN A 278 23.46 -13.38 10.79
N ASP A 279 23.00 -12.44 11.61
CA ASP A 279 21.66 -12.50 12.21
C ASP A 279 20.56 -12.33 11.15
N GLY A 280 19.42 -12.98 11.36
CA GLY A 280 18.22 -12.87 10.52
C GLY A 280 17.21 -11.87 11.07
N PRO A 281 16.20 -11.45 10.29
CA PRO A 281 15.03 -10.77 10.82
C PRO A 281 14.35 -11.62 11.92
N GLU A 282 13.99 -10.95 13.00
CA GLU A 282 13.34 -11.52 14.18
C GLU A 282 11.83 -11.26 14.08
N LEU A 283 11.02 -12.33 14.03
CA LEU A 283 9.59 -12.26 13.72
C LEU A 283 8.73 -12.61 14.93
N CYS A 284 7.72 -11.78 15.18
CA CYS A 284 6.68 -11.98 16.19
C CYS A 284 5.32 -11.46 15.68
N GLY A 285 4.30 -11.55 16.52
CA GLY A 285 2.92 -11.17 16.22
C GLY A 285 2.16 -12.20 15.39
N LEU A 286 0.95 -11.83 14.98
CA LEU A 286 0.07 -12.62 14.10
C LEU A 286 0.51 -12.51 12.64
N ARG A 287 0.86 -13.65 12.01
CA ARG A 287 1.30 -13.74 10.61
C ARG A 287 0.73 -14.98 9.91
N LYS A 288 0.42 -14.86 8.63
CA LYS A 288 -0.04 -15.96 7.76
C LYS A 288 0.47 -15.72 6.33
N ALA A 289 0.80 -16.80 5.61
CA ALA A 289 1.28 -16.81 4.22
C ALA A 289 2.55 -15.99 3.90
N GLU A 290 3.30 -15.50 4.90
CA GLU A 290 4.60 -14.83 4.67
C GLU A 290 5.66 -15.86 4.24
N THR A 291 6.53 -15.51 3.29
CA THR A 291 7.45 -16.48 2.66
C THR A 291 8.90 -15.95 2.55
N PHE A 292 9.87 -16.82 2.87
CA PHE A 292 11.30 -16.56 2.88
C PHE A 292 12.05 -17.52 1.95
N PHE A 293 13.14 -17.03 1.36
CA PHE A 293 13.95 -17.74 0.37
C PHE A 293 15.42 -17.54 0.67
N THR A 294 16.21 -18.60 0.49
CA THR A 294 17.67 -18.58 0.61
C THR A 294 18.34 -17.82 -0.53
N THR A 295 19.31 -16.97 -0.22
CA THR A 295 20.10 -16.21 -1.20
C THR A 295 21.13 -17.11 -1.91
N PRO A 296 21.61 -16.76 -3.12
CA PRO A 296 22.57 -17.58 -3.87
C PRO A 296 23.99 -17.67 -3.25
N ASP A 297 24.27 -16.91 -2.20
CA ASP A 297 25.52 -16.89 -1.42
C ASP A 297 25.66 -18.11 -0.47
N GLU A 298 26.29 -17.94 0.69
CA GLU A 298 26.66 -19.03 1.62
C GLU A 298 25.46 -19.88 2.10
N MET A 299 24.25 -19.32 2.10
CA MET A 299 23.03 -19.99 2.52
C MET A 299 22.21 -20.62 1.38
N LYS A 300 22.71 -20.66 0.13
CA LYS A 300 21.99 -21.20 -1.05
C LYS A 300 21.11 -22.41 -0.75
N ASN A 301 21.68 -23.48 -0.18
CA ASN A 301 20.95 -24.72 0.12
C ASN A 301 20.78 -24.97 1.63
N VAL A 302 20.92 -23.96 2.50
CA VAL A 302 20.92 -24.09 3.96
C VAL A 302 20.17 -22.92 4.62
N MET A 303 19.22 -23.21 5.51
CA MET A 303 18.47 -22.21 6.28
C MET A 303 18.63 -22.48 7.78
N ILE A 304 18.74 -21.42 8.59
CA ILE A 304 18.66 -21.54 10.06
C ILE A 304 17.40 -20.81 10.52
N LEU A 305 16.57 -21.54 11.27
CA LEU A 305 15.41 -21.00 11.98
C LEU A 305 15.69 -21.09 13.48
N LYS A 306 15.53 -20.01 14.22
CA LYS A 306 15.75 -19.97 15.67
C LYS A 306 14.55 -19.34 16.38
N PHE A 307 13.86 -20.11 17.21
CA PHE A 307 12.86 -19.59 18.12
C PHE A 307 13.48 -19.30 19.50
N ASN A 308 13.06 -18.22 20.17
CA ASN A 308 13.44 -17.93 21.56
C ASN A 308 12.22 -17.44 22.38
N SER A 309 11.98 -18.11 23.51
CA SER A 309 11.07 -17.71 24.59
C SER A 309 11.80 -17.63 25.95
N ILE A 310 13.12 -17.47 25.95
CA ILE A 310 13.97 -17.38 27.16
C ILE A 310 14.09 -15.93 27.66
N ILE A 311 14.37 -14.97 26.77
CA ILE A 311 14.80 -13.62 27.21
C ILE A 311 13.66 -12.82 27.88
N SER A 312 12.40 -13.12 27.58
CA SER A 312 11.24 -12.54 28.26
C SER A 312 10.25 -13.60 28.74
N SER A 313 10.76 -14.67 29.36
CA SER A 313 9.95 -15.77 29.91
C SER A 313 9.00 -15.36 31.06
N ASP A 314 8.98 -14.08 31.44
CA ASP A 314 7.96 -13.44 32.29
C ASP A 314 6.66 -13.13 31.52
N ARG A 315 6.69 -13.16 30.19
CA ARG A 315 5.59 -12.80 29.29
C ARG A 315 4.74 -14.02 28.93
N PRO A 316 3.42 -13.85 28.71
CA PRO A 316 2.57 -14.95 28.27
C PRO A 316 3.02 -15.46 26.90
N SER A 317 2.97 -16.79 26.70
CA SER A 317 3.04 -17.37 25.37
C SER A 317 1.70 -17.23 24.64
N SER A 318 1.73 -17.34 23.32
CA SER A 318 0.55 -17.37 22.44
C SER A 318 0.54 -18.66 21.62
N ALA A 319 -0.38 -18.82 20.66
CA ALA A 319 -0.64 -20.09 19.96
C ALA A 319 0.56 -20.68 19.18
N GLY A 320 1.60 -19.89 18.92
CA GLY A 320 2.87 -20.37 18.37
C GLY A 320 2.88 -20.40 16.85
N PHE A 321 3.56 -21.37 16.23
CA PHE A 321 3.71 -21.40 14.77
C PHE A 321 3.59 -22.78 14.14
N HIS A 322 3.19 -22.75 12.87
CA HIS A 322 3.33 -23.81 11.90
C HIS A 322 4.01 -23.23 10.65
N LEU A 323 5.17 -23.81 10.33
CA LEU A 323 6.00 -23.44 9.18
C LEU A 323 6.12 -24.63 8.23
N THR A 324 6.15 -24.36 6.94
CA THR A 324 6.44 -25.35 5.90
C THR A 324 7.76 -24.98 5.21
N VAL A 325 8.75 -25.86 5.28
CA VAL A 325 10.03 -25.72 4.57
C VAL A 325 10.10 -26.68 3.39
N ARG A 326 10.45 -26.18 2.21
CA ARG A 326 10.55 -26.99 0.98
C ARG A 326 11.83 -26.72 0.20
N SER A 327 12.35 -27.78 -0.40
CA SER A 327 13.41 -27.72 -1.40
C SER A 327 12.82 -27.29 -2.74
N ILE A 328 13.41 -26.28 -3.36
CA ILE A 328 13.04 -25.77 -4.69
C ILE A 328 14.30 -25.69 -5.56
N GLY A 329 14.26 -26.22 -6.78
CA GLY A 329 15.32 -25.94 -7.75
C GLY A 329 15.30 -24.48 -8.21
N THR A 330 16.41 -24.01 -8.80
CA THR A 330 16.62 -22.62 -9.23
C THR A 330 15.47 -22.04 -10.07
N SER A 331 14.86 -22.84 -10.94
CA SER A 331 13.76 -22.42 -11.84
C SER A 331 12.46 -21.98 -11.14
N CYS A 332 12.30 -22.20 -9.82
CA CYS A 332 11.13 -21.76 -9.06
C CYS A 332 11.35 -20.50 -8.21
N VAL A 333 12.58 -19.93 -8.19
CA VAL A 333 12.93 -18.78 -7.33
C VAL A 333 12.17 -17.50 -7.72
N ASP A 334 11.89 -17.30 -9.01
CA ASP A 334 11.16 -16.13 -9.53
C ASP A 334 9.62 -16.20 -9.38
N HIS A 335 9.10 -17.10 -8.53
CA HIS A 335 7.66 -17.25 -8.22
C HIS A 335 6.73 -17.39 -9.45
N PRO A 336 6.99 -18.33 -10.38
CA PRO A 336 6.22 -18.40 -11.63
C PRO A 336 4.76 -18.88 -11.46
N CYS A 337 4.42 -19.56 -10.37
CA CYS A 337 3.06 -20.06 -10.13
C CYS A 337 2.25 -19.13 -9.19
N LYS A 338 0.99 -18.87 -9.51
CA LYS A 338 0.06 -18.02 -8.73
C LYS A 338 -0.78 -18.82 -7.74
N PHE A 339 -1.76 -19.59 -8.21
CA PHE A 339 -2.66 -20.41 -7.39
C PHE A 339 -2.31 -21.91 -7.50
N GLY A 340 -1.03 -22.24 -7.28
CA GLY A 340 -0.50 -23.60 -7.43
C GLY A 340 0.92 -23.80 -6.89
N LYS A 341 1.31 -25.05 -6.64
CA LYS A 341 2.67 -25.41 -6.20
C LYS A 341 3.63 -25.43 -7.40
N CYS A 342 4.76 -24.71 -7.30
CA CYS A 342 5.85 -24.78 -8.26
C CYS A 342 6.72 -26.00 -8.00
N PHE A 343 6.97 -26.80 -9.04
CA PHE A 343 7.92 -27.90 -9.02
C PHE A 343 8.93 -27.75 -10.13
N VAL A 344 10.16 -28.18 -9.89
CA VAL A 344 11.21 -28.16 -10.90
C VAL A 344 11.18 -29.45 -11.74
N THR A 345 11.68 -29.34 -12.96
CA THR A 345 11.91 -30.43 -13.91
C THR A 345 13.36 -30.35 -14.38
N SER A 346 13.84 -31.34 -15.14
CA SER A 346 15.25 -31.39 -15.56
C SER A 346 15.75 -30.20 -16.39
N THR A 347 14.85 -29.33 -16.91
CA THR A 347 15.20 -28.15 -17.73
C THR A 347 14.28 -26.92 -17.54
N SER A 348 13.21 -27.01 -16.74
CA SER A 348 12.18 -25.97 -16.59
C SER A 348 11.42 -26.09 -15.25
N TYR A 349 10.40 -25.26 -15.01
CA TYR A 349 9.40 -25.47 -13.95
C TYR A 349 8.10 -26.09 -14.50
N ARG A 350 7.23 -26.53 -13.59
CA ARG A 350 5.81 -26.83 -13.82
C ARG A 350 4.99 -26.32 -12.62
N CYS A 351 3.75 -25.95 -12.84
CA CYS A 351 2.81 -25.59 -11.76
C CYS A 351 1.75 -26.69 -11.59
N GLU A 352 1.48 -27.09 -10.35
CA GLU A 352 0.33 -27.94 -9.99
C GLU A 352 -0.75 -27.04 -9.39
N CYS A 353 -1.88 -26.91 -10.09
CA CYS A 353 -2.92 -25.95 -9.73
C CYS A 353 -3.85 -26.48 -8.64
N GLN A 354 -4.35 -25.58 -7.81
CA GLN A 354 -5.42 -25.91 -6.86
C GLN A 354 -6.72 -26.29 -7.61
N PRO A 355 -7.59 -27.14 -7.05
CA PRO A 355 -8.86 -27.52 -7.70
C PRO A 355 -9.69 -26.29 -8.12
N GLY A 356 -10.21 -26.33 -9.35
CA GLY A 356 -10.89 -25.19 -9.97
C GLY A 356 -9.97 -24.12 -10.58
N TYR A 357 -8.64 -24.27 -10.48
CA TYR A 357 -7.66 -23.40 -11.13
C TYR A 357 -6.87 -24.11 -12.25
N GLY A 358 -6.38 -23.35 -13.22
CA GLY A 358 -5.66 -23.83 -14.40
C GLY A 358 -4.79 -22.74 -15.06
N GLY A 359 -4.32 -23.01 -16.27
CA GLY A 359 -3.32 -22.18 -16.96
C GLY A 359 -1.88 -22.61 -16.63
N THR A 360 -0.90 -22.20 -17.43
CA THR A 360 0.52 -22.60 -17.26
C THR A 360 1.10 -22.20 -15.90
N ASN A 361 0.63 -21.08 -15.36
CA ASN A 361 1.09 -20.51 -14.09
C ASN A 361 0.04 -20.65 -12.97
N CYS A 362 -1.03 -21.45 -13.18
CA CYS A 362 -2.17 -21.56 -12.27
C CYS A 362 -2.80 -20.20 -11.93
N ASP A 363 -3.11 -19.44 -12.96
CA ASP A 363 -3.59 -18.06 -12.93
C ASP A 363 -5.00 -17.88 -13.52
N GLU A 364 -5.66 -18.97 -13.91
CA GLU A 364 -7.03 -19.01 -14.45
C GLU A 364 -7.97 -19.83 -13.54
N ILE A 365 -9.27 -19.50 -13.47
CA ILE A 365 -10.31 -20.34 -12.83
C ILE A 365 -11.09 -21.10 -13.91
N VAL A 366 -11.16 -22.45 -13.81
CA VAL A 366 -11.68 -23.35 -14.85
C VAL A 366 -12.30 -24.63 -14.24
N ASP A 367 -13.61 -24.89 -14.45
CA ASP A 367 -14.21 -26.24 -14.43
C ASP A 367 -15.63 -26.31 -15.09
N ASN A 368 -16.20 -27.53 -15.17
CA ASN A 368 -17.54 -27.88 -15.66
C ASN A 368 -18.55 -28.35 -14.60
N THR A 369 -18.14 -28.64 -13.36
CA THR A 369 -18.89 -29.60 -12.51
C THR A 369 -19.05 -29.22 -11.04
N MET A 370 -18.77 -27.97 -10.64
CA MET A 370 -18.53 -27.65 -9.23
C MET A 370 -19.39 -26.52 -8.62
N ASN A 371 -19.78 -26.73 -7.37
CA ASN A 371 -20.30 -25.73 -6.42
C ASN A 371 -19.11 -24.94 -5.82
N LEU A 372 -19.08 -23.61 -5.97
CA LEU A 372 -18.12 -22.73 -5.29
C LEU A 372 -18.73 -22.21 -3.98
N HIS A 373 -18.13 -22.54 -2.83
CA HIS A 373 -18.65 -22.21 -1.49
C HIS A 373 -17.70 -21.29 -0.70
N ALA A 374 -18.27 -20.39 0.10
CA ALA A 374 -17.58 -19.55 1.07
C ALA A 374 -18.45 -19.31 2.34
N ASN A 375 -18.16 -20.10 3.37
CA ASN A 375 -18.53 -19.91 4.79
C ASN A 375 -17.43 -19.21 5.60
N PHE A 376 -16.32 -18.81 4.97
CA PHE A 376 -15.25 -18.01 5.56
C PHE A 376 -14.49 -18.59 6.78
N ASP A 377 -14.76 -19.85 7.18
CA ASP A 377 -14.04 -20.53 8.28
C ASP A 377 -12.67 -21.10 7.88
N ASP A 378 -12.52 -21.52 6.61
CA ASP A 378 -11.30 -22.13 6.09
C ASP A 378 -10.26 -21.08 5.61
N THR A 379 -9.09 -21.55 5.17
CA THR A 379 -7.83 -20.78 5.10
C THR A 379 -7.72 -19.63 4.06
N GLY A 380 -8.83 -19.06 3.59
CA GLY A 380 -8.85 -17.84 2.77
C GLY A 380 -10.26 -17.39 2.36
N LEU A 381 -10.37 -16.26 1.65
CA LEU A 381 -11.64 -15.74 1.09
C LEU A 381 -12.20 -16.59 -0.08
N ASN A 382 -11.66 -17.80 -0.30
CA ASN A 382 -12.02 -18.74 -1.35
C ASN A 382 -11.95 -18.12 -2.76
N PHE A 383 -13.08 -17.94 -3.44
CA PHE A 383 -13.14 -17.39 -4.80
C PHE A 383 -13.42 -15.87 -4.83
N LEU A 384 -13.57 -15.25 -3.65
CA LEU A 384 -13.91 -13.83 -3.43
C LEU A 384 -12.70 -13.05 -2.91
N GLN A 385 -12.66 -11.74 -3.16
CA GLN A 385 -11.65 -10.80 -2.68
C GLN A 385 -12.23 -9.37 -2.62
N ASN A 386 -11.77 -8.53 -1.69
CA ASN A 386 -12.15 -7.11 -1.73
C ASN A 386 -11.44 -6.42 -2.91
N ILE A 387 -12.03 -5.35 -3.43
CA ILE A 387 -11.44 -4.58 -4.54
C ILE A 387 -10.89 -3.24 -4.03
N PRO A 388 -9.63 -2.86 -4.34
CA PRO A 388 -8.97 -1.67 -3.77
C PRO A 388 -9.44 -0.35 -4.41
N THR A 389 -10.73 -0.26 -4.75
CA THR A 389 -11.36 0.80 -5.55
C THR A 389 -12.72 1.25 -5.01
N ASP A 390 -13.21 0.61 -3.94
CA ASP A 390 -14.38 1.07 -3.20
C ASP A 390 -13.98 2.09 -2.11
N ASN A 391 -14.71 2.19 -1.01
CA ASN A 391 -14.38 3.11 0.08
C ASN A 391 -13.82 2.40 1.33
N PHE A 392 -13.94 1.08 1.43
CA PHE A 392 -13.44 0.23 2.50
C PHE A 392 -13.75 -1.25 2.23
N ASP A 393 -12.92 -2.14 2.78
CA ASP A 393 -13.08 -3.59 2.64
C ASP A 393 -14.25 -4.18 3.45
N TRP A 394 -14.87 -5.24 2.93
CA TRP A 394 -15.61 -6.19 3.78
C TRP A 394 -14.63 -6.89 4.72
N THR A 395 -14.97 -6.93 6.00
CA THR A 395 -14.10 -7.45 7.07
C THR A 395 -14.58 -8.83 7.51
N LEU A 396 -13.65 -9.73 7.86
CA LEU A 396 -13.95 -11.02 8.47
C LEU A 396 -14.19 -10.86 9.97
N ASN A 397 -15.25 -11.45 10.52
CA ASN A 397 -15.55 -11.39 11.96
C ASN A 397 -16.06 -12.74 12.52
N THR A 398 -16.05 -12.87 13.85
CA THR A 398 -16.71 -13.95 14.59
C THR A 398 -17.42 -13.36 15.82
N GLY A 399 -18.56 -13.96 16.22
CA GLY A 399 -19.43 -13.40 17.26
C GLY A 399 -20.21 -12.15 16.83
N THR A 400 -20.43 -11.20 17.74
CA THR A 400 -21.11 -9.92 17.48
C THR A 400 -20.25 -8.97 16.64
N THR A 401 -20.87 -8.05 15.89
CA THR A 401 -20.14 -6.92 15.29
C THR A 401 -19.64 -5.94 16.39
N PRO A 402 -18.62 -5.10 16.10
CA PRO A 402 -18.06 -4.15 17.07
C PRO A 402 -19.02 -3.06 17.57
N SER A 403 -20.12 -2.76 16.87
CA SER A 403 -21.06 -1.71 17.25
C SER A 403 -22.32 -2.24 17.97
N ASP A 404 -22.89 -1.41 18.86
CA ASP A 404 -23.99 -1.83 19.75
C ASP A 404 -25.37 -1.85 19.04
N SER A 405 -26.13 -2.93 19.26
CA SER A 405 -27.49 -3.13 18.74
C SER A 405 -27.61 -3.18 17.21
N THR A 406 -26.56 -3.64 16.54
CA THR A 406 -26.47 -3.90 15.09
C THR A 406 -26.12 -5.36 14.81
N GLY A 407 -26.14 -5.72 13.52
CA GLY A 407 -25.46 -6.92 13.02
C GLY A 407 -25.97 -8.26 13.58
N PRO A 408 -25.33 -9.37 13.15
CA PRO A 408 -25.58 -10.69 13.72
C PRO A 408 -24.79 -10.90 15.03
N THR A 409 -25.30 -11.76 15.91
CA THR A 409 -24.61 -12.17 17.15
C THR A 409 -23.61 -13.32 16.95
N SER A 410 -23.67 -13.99 15.80
CA SER A 410 -22.83 -15.11 15.38
C SER A 410 -22.97 -15.31 13.86
N ALA A 411 -22.06 -16.08 13.26
CA ALA A 411 -22.23 -16.55 11.89
C ALA A 411 -23.59 -17.28 11.67
N HIS A 412 -24.02 -17.37 10.42
CA HIS A 412 -25.15 -18.21 9.97
C HIS A 412 -24.73 -19.68 9.89
N SER A 413 -23.49 -19.94 9.48
CA SER A 413 -22.85 -21.25 9.49
C SER A 413 -21.44 -21.15 10.10
N GLY A 414 -20.99 -22.19 10.79
CA GLY A 414 -19.62 -22.23 11.33
C GLY A 414 -19.34 -21.18 12.42
N GLN A 415 -18.22 -20.47 12.29
CA GLN A 415 -17.69 -19.52 13.29
C GLN A 415 -17.50 -18.10 12.73
N TYR A 416 -17.12 -17.97 11.45
CA TYR A 416 -16.76 -16.69 10.84
C TYR A 416 -17.75 -16.24 9.75
N TYR A 417 -17.86 -14.93 9.54
CA TYR A 417 -18.68 -14.32 8.48
C TYR A 417 -18.04 -13.03 7.97
N MET A 418 -18.46 -12.57 6.78
CA MET A 418 -18.02 -11.28 6.24
C MET A 418 -19.05 -10.19 6.54
N TYR A 419 -18.60 -9.01 6.96
CA TYR A 419 -19.50 -7.88 7.23
C TYR A 419 -18.87 -6.54 6.86
N ILE A 420 -19.73 -5.52 6.79
CA ILE A 420 -19.34 -4.12 6.84
C ILE A 420 -19.73 -3.50 8.16
N GLU A 421 -18.73 -2.96 8.86
CA GLU A 421 -18.89 -2.08 10.01
C GLU A 421 -19.32 -0.68 9.53
N ALA A 422 -20.40 -0.13 10.10
CA ALA A 422 -20.95 1.16 9.70
C ALA A 422 -20.53 2.33 10.60
N SER A 423 -19.81 2.08 11.70
CA SER A 423 -19.28 3.12 12.60
C SER A 423 -18.08 3.89 12.03
N SER A 424 -17.66 4.93 12.77
CA SER A 424 -16.57 5.84 12.40
C SER A 424 -15.28 5.06 12.10
N PRO A 425 -14.58 5.33 10.98
CA PRO A 425 -14.67 6.53 10.14
C PRO A 425 -15.68 6.45 8.98
N ARG A 426 -16.56 5.45 8.93
CA ARG A 426 -17.52 5.32 7.83
C ARG A 426 -18.60 6.40 7.89
N THR A 427 -19.00 6.85 6.71
CA THR A 427 -19.99 7.89 6.47
C THR A 427 -21.05 7.39 5.50
N SER A 428 -22.26 7.94 5.55
CA SER A 428 -23.40 7.42 4.77
C SER A 428 -23.14 7.43 3.27
N GLY A 429 -23.37 6.28 2.62
CA GLY A 429 -23.11 6.09 1.20
C GLY A 429 -21.71 5.54 0.89
N ASN A 430 -20.81 5.36 1.88
CA ASN A 430 -19.57 4.62 1.66
C ASN A 430 -19.88 3.16 1.30
N LYS A 431 -19.15 2.63 0.31
CA LYS A 431 -19.32 1.29 -0.22
C LYS A 431 -18.14 0.37 0.10
N ALA A 432 -18.44 -0.91 0.28
CA ALA A 432 -17.49 -2.02 0.26
C ALA A 432 -17.93 -3.06 -0.77
N ILE A 433 -17.00 -3.60 -1.57
CA ILE A 433 -17.29 -4.47 -2.70
C ILE A 433 -16.41 -5.72 -2.65
N LEU A 434 -16.98 -6.81 -2.13
CA LEU A 434 -16.36 -8.14 -2.14
C LEU A 434 -16.70 -8.81 -3.48
N SER A 435 -15.73 -8.96 -4.37
CA SER A 435 -15.92 -9.48 -5.74
C SER A 435 -15.15 -10.78 -5.99
N SER A 436 -15.68 -11.66 -6.83
CA SER A 436 -14.94 -12.85 -7.26
C SER A 436 -13.81 -12.52 -8.22
N ASN A 437 -12.92 -13.49 -8.42
CA ASN A 437 -12.13 -13.56 -9.65
C ASN A 437 -13.01 -13.98 -10.86
N ILE A 438 -12.45 -13.93 -12.07
CA ILE A 438 -13.16 -14.30 -13.31
C ILE A 438 -13.26 -15.83 -13.43
N VAL A 439 -14.48 -16.35 -13.37
CA VAL A 439 -14.78 -17.79 -13.44
C VAL A 439 -15.08 -18.21 -14.89
N LYS A 440 -14.24 -19.08 -15.48
CA LYS A 440 -14.43 -19.60 -16.84
C LYS A 440 -15.18 -20.94 -16.80
N PHE A 441 -16.42 -20.92 -17.28
CA PHE A 441 -17.26 -22.12 -17.45
C PHE A 441 -17.10 -22.69 -18.86
N THR A 442 -16.88 -24.00 -19.00
CA THR A 442 -16.70 -24.63 -20.34
C THR A 442 -17.97 -25.26 -20.92
N THR A 443 -19.08 -25.25 -20.16
CA THR A 443 -20.42 -25.68 -20.61
C THR A 443 -21.51 -24.69 -20.20
N ALA A 444 -22.59 -24.65 -21.00
CA ALA A 444 -23.73 -23.77 -20.80
C ALA A 444 -24.77 -24.41 -19.84
N GLN A 445 -24.48 -24.37 -18.55
CA GLN A 445 -25.38 -24.83 -17.48
C GLN A 445 -26.02 -23.64 -16.74
N GLU A 446 -27.29 -23.80 -16.34
CA GLU A 446 -28.04 -22.91 -15.44
C GLU A 446 -27.34 -22.82 -14.07
N ARG A 447 -27.54 -21.72 -13.33
CA ARG A 447 -26.76 -21.43 -12.11
C ARG A 447 -27.60 -20.76 -11.03
N CYS A 448 -27.30 -21.06 -9.77
CA CYS A 448 -27.95 -20.47 -8.61
C CYS A 448 -26.90 -19.92 -7.65
N LEU A 449 -26.95 -18.62 -7.35
CA LEU A 449 -26.20 -18.00 -6.27
C LEU A 449 -27.05 -18.03 -4.99
N ARG A 450 -26.62 -18.79 -3.99
CA ARG A 450 -27.21 -18.79 -2.64
C ARG A 450 -26.32 -18.01 -1.67
N PHE A 451 -26.92 -17.31 -0.71
CA PHE A 451 -26.22 -16.75 0.45
C PHE A 451 -27.21 -16.43 1.57
N ALA A 452 -26.72 -16.29 2.81
CA ALA A 452 -27.44 -15.65 3.90
C ALA A 452 -26.95 -14.21 4.07
N TYR A 453 -27.84 -13.30 4.46
CA TYR A 453 -27.46 -11.93 4.85
C TYR A 453 -28.18 -11.49 6.14
N HIS A 454 -27.60 -10.52 6.83
CA HIS A 454 -28.15 -9.90 8.03
C HIS A 454 -28.06 -8.39 7.92
N MET A 455 -29.16 -7.70 8.27
CA MET A 455 -29.29 -6.24 8.18
C MET A 455 -30.15 -5.74 9.34
N TYR A 456 -29.54 -5.59 10.51
CA TYR A 456 -30.17 -5.06 11.72
C TYR A 456 -29.47 -3.79 12.23
N GLY A 457 -30.27 -2.78 12.59
CA GLY A 457 -29.80 -1.47 13.02
C GLY A 457 -30.82 -0.36 12.74
N SER A 458 -30.66 0.81 13.34
CA SER A 458 -31.58 1.95 13.17
C SER A 458 -31.22 2.89 12.01
N MET A 459 -29.99 2.79 11.47
CA MET A 459 -29.42 3.69 10.46
C MET A 459 -28.76 2.92 9.29
N LEU A 460 -29.33 1.77 8.92
CA LEU A 460 -28.88 0.93 7.80
C LEU A 460 -28.94 1.58 6.41
N GLY A 461 -27.92 1.28 5.60
CA GLY A 461 -27.87 1.58 4.17
C GLY A 461 -28.45 0.46 3.32
N SER A 462 -27.65 -0.13 2.43
CA SER A 462 -28.11 -1.12 1.45
C SER A 462 -27.11 -2.23 1.16
N LEU A 463 -27.59 -3.46 1.00
CA LEU A 463 -26.84 -4.57 0.41
C LEU A 463 -27.28 -4.76 -1.03
N ALA A 464 -26.35 -4.73 -1.98
CA ALA A 464 -26.58 -5.09 -3.37
C ALA A 464 -25.68 -6.27 -3.78
N VAL A 465 -26.15 -7.09 -4.73
CA VAL A 465 -25.33 -8.10 -5.40
C VAL A 465 -25.41 -7.86 -6.89
N TYR A 466 -24.28 -7.89 -7.58
CA TYR A 466 -24.18 -7.76 -9.02
C TYR A 466 -23.42 -8.93 -9.63
N TYR A 467 -23.72 -9.26 -10.88
CA TYR A 467 -22.91 -10.15 -11.72
C TYR A 467 -22.48 -9.45 -13.02
N GLN A 468 -21.37 -9.89 -13.59
CA GLN A 468 -20.87 -9.49 -14.90
C GLN A 468 -20.14 -10.65 -15.58
N GLY A 469 -19.87 -10.53 -16.87
CA GLY A 469 -19.12 -11.51 -17.66
C GLY A 469 -18.89 -11.02 -19.09
N SER A 470 -18.34 -11.86 -19.97
CA SER A 470 -17.90 -11.47 -21.33
C SER A 470 -18.94 -10.67 -22.13
N ASN A 471 -20.21 -11.00 -21.94
CA ASN A 471 -21.34 -10.48 -22.72
C ASN A 471 -22.35 -9.71 -21.86
N VAL A 472 -22.05 -9.43 -20.58
CA VAL A 472 -22.97 -8.77 -19.63
C VAL A 472 -22.16 -7.89 -18.67
N GLY A 473 -22.37 -6.56 -18.70
CA GLY A 473 -21.75 -5.63 -17.75
C GLY A 473 -22.33 -5.75 -16.33
N LYS A 474 -21.80 -5.00 -15.36
CA LYS A 474 -22.20 -5.05 -13.92
C LYS A 474 -23.71 -4.87 -13.74
N THR A 475 -24.41 -6.00 -13.64
CA THR A 475 -25.87 -6.09 -13.64
C THR A 475 -26.37 -6.43 -12.24
N LEU A 476 -27.32 -5.63 -11.72
CA LEU A 476 -27.86 -5.81 -10.39
C LEU A 476 -28.71 -7.09 -10.31
N ALA A 477 -28.27 -8.05 -9.50
CA ALA A 477 -28.93 -9.32 -9.25
C ALA A 477 -29.95 -9.22 -8.10
N PHE A 478 -29.62 -8.42 -7.08
CA PHE A 478 -30.38 -8.29 -5.83
C PHE A 478 -30.07 -6.97 -5.15
N VAL A 479 -31.05 -6.39 -4.44
CA VAL A 479 -30.82 -5.28 -3.52
C VAL A 479 -31.79 -5.30 -2.32
N LYS A 480 -31.27 -4.96 -1.14
CA LYS A 480 -32.03 -4.71 0.10
C LYS A 480 -31.57 -3.41 0.74
N ASN A 481 -32.48 -2.74 1.44
CA ASN A 481 -32.29 -1.39 1.98
C ASN A 481 -32.95 -1.30 3.35
N ARG A 482 -32.30 -0.63 4.31
CA ARG A 482 -32.78 -0.42 5.70
C ARG A 482 -32.94 -1.73 6.49
N ASN A 483 -33.35 -1.61 7.76
CA ASN A 483 -33.55 -2.72 8.70
C ASN A 483 -34.50 -3.81 8.17
N GLN A 484 -34.03 -5.06 8.15
CA GLN A 484 -34.80 -6.27 7.78
C GLN A 484 -35.16 -7.15 9.01
N GLY A 485 -34.78 -6.73 10.22
CA GLY A 485 -34.94 -7.45 11.48
C GLY A 485 -33.66 -8.15 11.95
N ASN A 486 -33.58 -8.47 13.25
CA ASN A 486 -32.44 -9.19 13.82
C ASN A 486 -32.58 -10.71 13.58
N GLN A 487 -32.31 -11.13 12.35
CA GLN A 487 -32.32 -12.51 11.90
C GLN A 487 -31.49 -12.65 10.62
N TRP A 488 -30.79 -13.77 10.46
CA TRP A 488 -30.21 -14.14 9.17
C TRP A 488 -31.33 -14.51 8.18
N ILE A 489 -31.25 -13.99 6.96
CA ILE A 489 -32.25 -14.22 5.91
C ILE A 489 -31.54 -14.90 4.72
N PRO A 490 -31.91 -16.13 4.35
CA PRO A 490 -31.36 -16.80 3.17
C PRO A 490 -31.97 -16.23 1.87
N VAL A 491 -31.17 -16.26 0.80
CA VAL A 491 -31.51 -15.79 -0.54
C VAL A 491 -31.00 -16.80 -1.56
N GLU A 492 -31.80 -17.11 -2.57
CA GLU A 492 -31.39 -17.77 -3.80
C GLU A 492 -31.63 -16.82 -4.98
N ILE A 493 -30.63 -16.68 -5.87
CA ILE A 493 -30.68 -15.84 -7.07
C ILE A 493 -30.27 -16.68 -8.28
N GLU A 494 -31.14 -16.77 -9.28
CA GLU A 494 -30.83 -17.45 -10.53
C GLU A 494 -29.89 -16.57 -11.37
N ILE A 495 -28.68 -17.06 -11.65
CA ILE A 495 -27.64 -16.33 -12.40
C ILE A 495 -27.63 -16.84 -13.85
N PRO A 496 -27.86 -15.98 -14.85
CA PRO A 496 -27.94 -16.43 -16.24
C PRO A 496 -26.58 -16.93 -16.76
N VAL A 497 -26.66 -17.73 -17.83
CA VAL A 497 -25.50 -18.44 -18.41
C VAL A 497 -24.58 -17.47 -19.14
N VAL A 498 -23.66 -16.83 -18.40
CA VAL A 498 -22.64 -15.92 -18.93
C VAL A 498 -21.24 -16.55 -18.91
N GLY A 499 -20.42 -16.25 -19.92
CA GLY A 499 -18.99 -16.58 -19.92
C GLY A 499 -18.20 -15.60 -19.05
N ASN A 500 -17.02 -16.03 -18.55
CA ASN A 500 -16.12 -15.22 -17.71
C ASN A 500 -16.86 -14.54 -16.53
N LEU A 501 -17.71 -15.29 -15.83
CA LEU A 501 -18.58 -14.76 -14.78
C LEU A 501 -17.78 -14.21 -13.60
N GLN A 502 -18.15 -13.02 -13.15
CA GLN A 502 -17.69 -12.40 -11.92
C GLN A 502 -18.90 -11.92 -11.11
N ILE A 503 -18.92 -12.20 -9.81
CA ILE A 503 -19.99 -11.80 -8.87
C ILE A 503 -19.42 -10.79 -7.89
N SER A 504 -20.22 -9.83 -7.42
CA SER A 504 -19.80 -8.83 -6.43
C SER A 504 -20.90 -8.44 -5.45
N PHE A 505 -20.55 -8.42 -4.16
CA PHE A 505 -21.40 -8.02 -3.04
C PHE A 505 -21.04 -6.59 -2.61
N GLU A 506 -21.94 -5.66 -2.86
CA GLU A 506 -21.77 -4.22 -2.60
C GLU A 506 -22.57 -3.84 -1.34
N GLY A 507 -21.89 -3.77 -0.20
CA GLY A 507 -22.43 -3.26 1.05
C GLY A 507 -22.28 -1.75 1.08
N VAL A 508 -23.34 -1.03 1.49
CA VAL A 508 -23.36 0.43 1.56
C VAL A 508 -23.84 0.87 2.93
N THR A 509 -23.07 1.75 3.59
CA THR A 509 -23.37 2.27 4.92
C THR A 509 -24.50 3.29 4.92
N GLY A 510 -25.32 3.30 5.98
CA GLY A 510 -26.42 4.26 6.13
C GLY A 510 -26.05 5.46 7.00
N ALA A 511 -27.05 6.10 7.61
CA ALA A 511 -26.94 7.45 8.18
C ALA A 511 -26.05 7.58 9.44
N GLY A 512 -25.50 6.48 9.96
CA GLY A 512 -24.65 6.45 11.14
C GLY A 512 -24.32 5.02 11.56
N TYR A 513 -23.62 4.88 12.68
CA TYR A 513 -23.01 3.62 13.14
C TYR A 513 -23.98 2.44 13.28
N ALA A 514 -25.27 2.70 13.50
CA ALA A 514 -26.28 1.67 13.70
C ALA A 514 -26.70 1.00 12.38
N GLY A 515 -25.74 0.49 11.60
CA GLY A 515 -25.88 0.28 10.16
C GLY A 515 -25.20 -0.95 9.55
N ASP A 516 -24.72 -1.90 10.36
CA ASP A 516 -23.91 -3.04 9.91
C ASP A 516 -24.68 -4.02 9.02
N ILE A 517 -24.00 -4.52 7.98
CA ILE A 517 -24.52 -5.52 7.03
C ILE A 517 -23.56 -6.71 7.00
N ALA A 518 -24.07 -7.91 7.19
CA ALA A 518 -23.28 -9.15 7.11
C ALA A 518 -23.77 -10.08 6.00
N ILE A 519 -22.86 -10.90 5.45
CA ILE A 519 -23.12 -12.00 4.52
C ILE A 519 -22.35 -13.25 4.94
N ASP A 520 -22.94 -14.41 4.70
CA ASP A 520 -22.38 -15.71 5.06
C ASP A 520 -22.96 -16.81 4.13
N SER A 521 -22.30 -17.97 4.09
CA SER A 521 -22.75 -19.19 3.40
C SER A 521 -22.99 -18.95 1.90
N VAL A 522 -22.03 -18.29 1.26
CA VAL A 522 -22.12 -17.88 -0.14
C VAL A 522 -21.78 -19.06 -1.05
N GLU A 523 -22.71 -19.47 -1.90
CA GLU A 523 -22.58 -20.61 -2.82
C GLU A 523 -22.95 -20.25 -4.25
N LEU A 524 -22.12 -20.59 -5.23
CA LEU A 524 -22.47 -20.56 -6.65
C LEU A 524 -22.59 -22.00 -7.17
N LEU A 525 -23.84 -22.41 -7.42
CA LEU A 525 -24.25 -23.75 -7.86
C LEU A 525 -24.41 -23.80 -9.37
N SER A 526 -24.13 -24.96 -9.99
CA SER A 526 -24.33 -25.22 -11.43
C SER A 526 -25.70 -25.85 -11.76
N HIS A 527 -26.76 -25.37 -11.10
CA HIS A 527 -28.16 -25.73 -11.41
C HIS A 527 -29.11 -24.55 -11.08
N SER A 528 -30.36 -24.63 -11.54
CA SER A 528 -31.44 -23.65 -11.23
C SER A 528 -31.78 -23.56 -9.73
N CYS A 529 -32.37 -22.45 -9.29
CA CYS A 529 -32.82 -22.25 -7.90
C CYS A 529 -34.17 -22.95 -7.60
N SER A 530 -34.54 -23.08 -6.31
CA SER A 530 -35.71 -23.85 -5.86
C SER A 530 -36.87 -22.98 -5.32
N TYR A 531 -37.65 -22.38 -6.22
CA TYR A 531 -38.76 -21.48 -5.86
C TYR A 531 -39.88 -22.15 -5.06
N THR A 532 -40.20 -21.60 -3.87
CA THR A 532 -41.43 -21.89 -3.13
C THR A 532 -42.38 -20.68 -3.17
N THR A 533 -43.55 -20.85 -3.79
CA THR A 533 -44.52 -19.75 -3.98
C THR A 533 -45.38 -19.50 -2.75
N THR A 534 -45.60 -18.24 -2.38
CA THR A 534 -46.72 -17.83 -1.51
C THR A 534 -47.28 -16.48 -1.98
N SER A 535 -48.59 -16.42 -2.27
CA SER A 535 -49.22 -15.28 -2.94
C SER A 535 -49.54 -14.12 -2.01
N ALA A 536 -49.34 -12.88 -2.49
CA ALA A 536 -49.82 -11.66 -1.85
C ALA A 536 -50.95 -11.02 -2.68
N THR A 537 -52.19 -11.09 -2.18
CA THR A 537 -53.36 -10.46 -2.81
C THR A 537 -53.62 -9.09 -2.18
N THR A 538 -53.67 -8.03 -2.97
CA THR A 538 -54.21 -6.72 -2.56
C THR A 538 -55.21 -6.20 -3.59
N THR A 539 -56.28 -5.56 -3.11
CA THR A 539 -57.43 -5.11 -3.91
C THR A 539 -57.47 -3.59 -4.03
N GLU A 540 -58.05 -3.10 -5.13
CA GLU A 540 -58.25 -1.66 -5.36
C GLU A 540 -59.22 -1.00 -4.38
N THR A 541 -59.06 0.30 -4.14
CA THR A 541 -60.20 1.24 -4.20
C THR A 541 -59.74 2.68 -4.46
N SER A 542 -60.62 3.47 -5.09
CA SER A 542 -60.29 4.77 -5.70
C SER A 542 -60.54 6.00 -4.79
N PRO A 543 -59.70 7.05 -4.84
CA PRO A 543 -59.88 8.27 -4.04
C PRO A 543 -60.91 9.24 -4.63
N LYS A 544 -61.86 9.71 -3.80
CA LYS A 544 -62.79 10.80 -4.18
C LYS A 544 -62.23 12.18 -3.85
N THR A 545 -62.35 13.10 -4.80
CA THR A 545 -61.90 14.50 -4.73
C THR A 545 -62.84 15.42 -3.93
N SER A 546 -62.28 16.43 -3.25
CA SER A 546 -62.94 17.76 -3.08
C SER A 546 -61.94 18.87 -2.71
N LYS A 547 -61.98 19.99 -3.45
CA LYS A 547 -61.56 21.34 -3.03
C LYS A 547 -62.86 22.16 -2.88
N THR A 548 -63.04 23.11 -1.97
CA THR A 548 -62.67 24.55 -2.10
C THR A 548 -63.33 25.29 -0.89
N THR A 549 -62.63 25.83 0.12
CA THR A 549 -62.07 27.21 0.32
C THR A 549 -63.06 28.30 0.85
N TRP A 550 -62.55 29.21 1.71
CA TRP A 550 -63.03 30.59 2.09
C TRP A 550 -63.79 30.89 3.42
N THR A 551 -63.02 31.25 4.46
CA THR A 551 -63.05 32.47 5.33
C THR A 551 -64.34 33.21 5.82
N THR A 552 -64.38 33.50 7.13
CA THR A 552 -64.59 34.83 7.82
C THR A 552 -64.19 34.67 9.32
N LYS A 553 -63.46 35.55 10.05
CA LYS A 553 -63.77 36.92 10.59
C LYS A 553 -65.08 36.98 11.44
N VAL A 554 -65.21 37.67 12.58
CA VAL A 554 -64.36 38.51 13.49
C VAL A 554 -65.11 38.58 14.87
N ASP A 555 -64.57 38.81 16.09
CA ASP A 555 -64.13 40.10 16.70
C ASP A 555 -63.55 39.96 18.15
N ARG A 556 -63.25 41.09 18.84
CA ARG A 556 -62.46 41.26 20.09
C ARG A 556 -63.15 42.23 21.10
N PRO A 557 -63.06 42.04 22.45
CA PRO A 557 -62.42 43.09 23.29
C PRO A 557 -61.79 42.67 24.66
N THR A 558 -60.47 42.89 24.77
CA THR A 558 -59.63 43.47 25.87
C THR A 558 -60.17 43.84 27.27
N ARG A 559 -59.27 43.79 28.31
CA ARG A 559 -58.97 44.85 29.34
C ARG A 559 -58.03 44.32 30.47
N PRO A 560 -57.09 45.09 31.12
CA PRO A 560 -56.24 46.24 30.71
C PRO A 560 -54.71 46.07 31.07
N THR A 561 -53.89 47.14 30.92
CA THR A 561 -52.44 47.24 31.23
C THR A 561 -52.06 48.54 31.98
N ILE A 562 -51.02 48.54 32.85
CA ILE A 562 -50.35 49.72 33.50
C ILE A 562 -48.92 49.27 33.98
N PRO A 563 -47.81 50.08 33.97
CA PRO A 563 -47.27 50.99 32.94
C PRO A 563 -45.70 51.03 32.76
N THR A 564 -45.22 51.67 31.68
CA THR A 564 -44.01 52.54 31.49
C THR A 564 -42.55 52.19 31.91
N GLN A 565 -41.59 52.86 31.23
CA GLN A 565 -40.11 52.72 31.31
C GLN A 565 -39.41 53.68 32.32
N ALA A 566 -38.22 53.28 32.77
CA ALA A 566 -37.09 54.08 33.31
C ALA A 566 -35.81 53.17 33.32
N THR A 567 -34.53 53.58 33.34
CA THR A 567 -33.85 54.90 33.29
C THR A 567 -32.43 54.75 32.66
N ASP A 568 -31.60 55.80 32.66
CA ASP A 568 -30.27 55.89 32.02
C ASP A 568 -29.04 55.35 32.81
N LEU A 569 -27.98 55.06 32.05
CA LEU A 569 -26.51 55.19 32.27
C LEU A 569 -25.82 54.70 33.58
N ALA A 570 -24.49 54.50 33.46
CA ALA A 570 -23.61 54.02 34.52
C ALA A 570 -22.56 55.06 34.95
N SER A 571 -22.20 55.11 36.25
CA SER A 571 -20.83 55.38 36.74
C SER A 571 -20.67 55.29 38.28
N ASN A 572 -19.64 54.56 38.73
CA ASN A 572 -18.75 54.79 39.90
C ASN A 572 -19.22 55.18 41.34
N THR A 573 -18.67 54.42 42.30
CA THR A 573 -18.00 54.81 43.59
C THR A 573 -18.74 55.11 44.93
N THR A 574 -18.41 54.24 45.93
CA THR A 574 -17.98 54.51 47.34
C THR A 574 -18.94 55.00 48.46
N ALA A 575 -19.22 54.08 49.42
CA ALA A 575 -19.30 54.20 50.91
C ALA A 575 -19.68 52.78 51.44
N ILE A 576 -19.10 52.07 52.42
CA ILE A 576 -18.43 52.31 53.73
C ILE A 576 -19.37 52.81 54.86
N GLU A 577 -19.86 51.90 55.73
CA GLU A 577 -19.48 51.79 57.16
C GLU A 577 -20.29 50.71 57.95
N ASN A 578 -19.61 50.01 58.88
CA ASN A 578 -20.02 49.42 60.20
C ASN A 578 -21.32 48.57 60.35
N GLY A 579 -21.45 47.54 61.18
CA GLY A 579 -20.60 46.83 62.19
C GLY A 579 -21.52 45.79 62.91
N ASP A 580 -21.10 44.82 63.74
CA ASP A 580 -19.84 44.48 64.43
C ASP A 580 -19.91 43.01 64.98
N ILE A 581 -18.86 42.50 65.66
CA ILE A 581 -18.77 41.25 66.49
C ILE A 581 -18.69 39.90 65.70
N SER A 582 -17.78 38.94 65.94
CA SER A 582 -16.47 38.81 66.64
C SER A 582 -15.91 37.36 66.49
N VAL A 583 -14.64 36.94 66.67
CA VAL A 583 -13.27 37.53 66.73
C VAL A 583 -12.25 36.34 66.68
N SER A 584 -11.17 36.46 65.88
CA SER A 584 -9.84 35.76 65.92
C SER A 584 -9.77 34.19 65.90
N ASP A 585 -8.65 33.49 65.59
CA ASP A 585 -7.20 33.80 65.65
C ASP A 585 -6.34 33.39 64.41
N THR A 586 -5.42 34.30 64.02
CA THR A 586 -4.02 34.14 63.53
C THR A 586 -3.58 32.93 62.66
N SER A 587 -3.14 33.15 61.40
CA SER A 587 -1.69 33.17 60.96
C SER A 587 -1.14 31.81 60.41
N ASP A 588 -0.04 31.66 59.64
CA ASP A 588 0.90 32.59 58.95
C ASP A 588 1.64 31.92 57.73
N ILE A 589 2.80 32.46 57.29
CA ILE A 589 3.63 32.12 56.09
C ILE A 589 5.16 32.30 56.39
N PRO A 590 6.17 32.10 55.48
CA PRO A 590 6.21 31.66 54.06
C PRO A 590 7.28 30.56 53.70
N LEU A 591 7.40 30.24 52.38
CA LEU A 591 8.62 29.89 51.58
C LEU A 591 9.84 29.13 52.19
N THR A 592 10.33 28.04 51.55
CA THR A 592 11.63 27.99 50.76
C THR A 592 12.15 26.57 50.36
N ALA A 593 12.72 26.52 49.14
CA ALA A 593 13.87 25.75 48.58
C ALA A 593 14.40 24.36 49.10
N ASN A 594 14.48 23.43 48.13
CA ASN A 594 15.63 22.59 47.71
C ASN A 594 16.19 21.34 48.49
N THR A 595 16.64 20.40 47.64
CA THR A 595 17.85 19.50 47.71
C THR A 595 17.71 18.03 48.16
N THR A 596 18.25 17.10 47.32
CA THR A 596 18.87 15.76 47.62
C THR A 596 18.02 14.70 48.36
N MET A 597 17.88 13.41 47.98
CA MET A 597 18.66 12.37 47.28
C MET A 597 18.90 11.15 48.23
N VAL A 598 18.95 9.95 47.65
CA VAL A 598 19.71 8.75 48.12
C VAL A 598 19.13 7.88 49.27
N THR A 599 18.99 6.58 48.95
CA THR A 599 18.89 5.37 49.83
C THR A 599 17.61 5.15 50.68
N ASN A 600 17.28 3.93 51.14
CA ASN A 600 18.08 2.69 51.20
C ASN A 600 17.33 1.36 50.96
N THR A 601 18.16 0.33 50.75
CA THR A 601 17.97 -1.14 50.69
C THR A 601 16.99 -1.83 51.65
N ASP A 602 16.49 -2.98 51.17
CA ASP A 602 16.34 -4.31 51.83
C ASP A 602 15.80 -4.47 53.27
N ILE A 603 15.03 -5.55 53.46
CA ILE A 603 15.39 -6.63 54.40
C ILE A 603 14.63 -7.93 54.07
N LEU A 604 15.35 -9.06 54.11
CA LEU A 604 14.82 -10.43 54.07
C LEU A 604 14.53 -10.93 55.48
N THR A 605 13.39 -11.59 55.69
CA THR A 605 13.30 -12.78 56.58
C THR A 605 12.18 -13.71 56.15
N THR A 606 12.52 -14.99 55.97
CA THR A 606 11.63 -16.16 55.87
C THR A 606 11.11 -16.56 57.27
N ILE A 607 10.07 -17.43 57.34
CA ILE A 607 10.09 -18.75 58.03
C ILE A 607 8.69 -19.42 58.15
N ASP A 608 8.72 -20.76 58.16
CA ASP A 608 7.74 -21.81 58.57
C ASP A 608 6.47 -22.17 57.76
N ASP A 609 6.32 -23.49 57.60
CA ASP A 609 5.18 -24.23 57.04
C ASP A 609 4.11 -24.58 58.10
N ILE A 610 2.84 -24.65 57.71
CA ILE A 610 1.87 -25.63 58.25
C ILE A 610 1.05 -26.20 57.08
N ASN A 611 0.76 -27.51 57.14
CA ASN A 611 0.09 -28.29 56.08
C ASN A 611 -1.28 -28.84 56.57
N SER A 612 -2.07 -29.40 55.63
CA SER A 612 -3.21 -30.32 55.79
C SER A 612 -4.66 -29.78 55.89
N THR A 613 -5.40 -29.94 54.78
CA THR A 613 -6.73 -30.63 54.63
C THR A 613 -8.02 -30.16 55.36
N PRO A 614 -9.23 -30.52 54.90
CA PRO A 614 -9.72 -30.68 53.51
C PRO A 614 -11.15 -30.10 53.26
N ASP A 615 -11.69 -30.33 52.05
CA ASP A 615 -13.11 -30.42 51.66
C ASP A 615 -14.14 -29.32 52.02
N VAL A 616 -14.67 -28.65 50.98
CA VAL A 616 -16.10 -28.76 50.61
C VAL A 616 -16.24 -28.68 49.06
N THR A 617 -16.94 -29.64 48.45
CA THR A 617 -17.40 -29.55 47.04
C THR A 617 -18.91 -29.29 46.95
N ILE A 618 -19.33 -28.30 46.17
CA ILE A 618 -20.72 -28.13 45.70
C ILE A 618 -20.69 -27.76 44.21
N ASN A 619 -21.65 -28.28 43.42
CA ASN A 619 -21.65 -28.22 41.96
C ASN A 619 -22.33 -26.96 41.35
N SER A 620 -21.75 -26.54 40.21
CA SER A 620 -22.28 -25.79 39.06
C SER A 620 -23.64 -25.05 39.12
N SER A 621 -23.63 -23.78 38.70
CA SER A 621 -24.70 -23.18 37.86
C SER A 621 -24.27 -21.92 37.07
N VAL A 622 -23.92 -22.13 35.79
CA VAL A 622 -24.28 -21.33 34.58
C VAL A 622 -24.31 -19.77 34.62
N LEU A 623 -23.28 -19.17 33.96
CA LEU A 623 -23.23 -17.83 33.27
C LEU A 623 -23.44 -16.51 34.07
N PRO A 624 -23.09 -15.31 33.53
CA PRO A 624 -22.51 -15.00 32.21
C PRO A 624 -21.13 -14.28 32.22
N SER A 625 -20.53 -14.14 31.02
CA SER A 625 -19.23 -13.51 30.76
C SER A 625 -19.31 -11.99 30.51
N THR A 626 -18.18 -11.27 30.65
CA THR A 626 -17.95 -9.91 30.12
C THR A 626 -16.52 -9.77 29.59
N THR A 627 -16.28 -8.85 28.65
CA THR A 627 -15.03 -8.74 27.85
C THR A 627 -14.64 -7.27 27.63
N THR A 628 -13.37 -6.97 27.34
CA THR A 628 -12.84 -5.60 27.13
C THR A 628 -11.75 -5.57 26.04
N GLN A 629 -11.59 -4.45 25.33
CA GLN A 629 -10.75 -4.32 24.11
C GLN A 629 -9.41 -3.57 24.31
N THR A 630 -8.60 -3.52 23.25
CA THR A 630 -7.28 -2.87 23.09
C THR A 630 -7.21 -2.11 21.73
N PRO A 631 -6.18 -1.28 21.43
CA PRO A 631 -6.28 -0.15 20.46
C PRO A 631 -5.86 -0.41 18.98
N THR A 632 -5.77 0.68 18.18
CA THR A 632 -5.93 0.74 16.70
C THR A 632 -4.64 1.05 15.90
N PRO A 633 -4.50 0.69 14.59
CA PRO A 633 -3.27 0.86 13.80
C PRO A 633 -3.15 2.15 12.94
N LEU A 634 -1.99 2.36 12.29
CA LEU A 634 -1.62 3.53 11.46
C LEU A 634 -1.78 3.32 9.93
N PRO A 635 -1.96 4.39 9.11
CA PRO A 635 -2.29 4.30 7.68
C PRO A 635 -1.09 4.30 6.69
N ASP A 636 -1.34 3.82 5.46
CA ASP A 636 -0.34 3.59 4.39
C ASP A 636 -0.11 4.76 3.41
N LYS A 637 -1.11 5.65 3.26
CA LYS A 637 -1.04 6.83 2.40
C LYS A 637 -1.78 7.99 3.04
N VAL A 638 -1.15 9.16 3.00
CA VAL A 638 -1.74 10.44 3.44
C VAL A 638 -1.65 11.48 2.32
N THR A 639 -2.55 12.45 2.33
CA THR A 639 -2.66 13.50 1.30
C THR A 639 -3.20 14.79 1.92
N CYS A 640 -2.74 15.93 1.41
CA CYS A 640 -2.97 17.25 1.99
C CYS A 640 -2.95 18.35 0.93
N GLY A 641 -4.15 18.77 0.50
CA GLY A 641 -4.37 19.98 -0.29
C GLY A 641 -4.93 21.15 0.54
N PHE A 642 -4.74 21.13 1.87
CA PHE A 642 -5.18 22.19 2.81
C PHE A 642 -6.66 22.61 2.78
N GLU A 643 -7.53 21.88 2.08
CA GLU A 643 -8.97 22.11 2.00
C GLU A 643 -9.66 22.08 3.37
N ASN A 644 -10.59 23.01 3.56
CA ASN A 644 -11.34 23.27 4.80
C ASN A 644 -10.53 23.92 5.93
N GLY A 645 -9.47 24.67 5.61
CA GLY A 645 -8.75 25.54 6.56
C GLY A 645 -7.76 24.83 7.50
N ASN A 646 -8.03 23.57 7.85
CA ASN A 646 -7.22 22.80 8.78
C ASN A 646 -5.80 22.53 8.24
N THR A 647 -4.83 22.60 9.14
CA THR A 647 -3.59 21.86 8.96
C THR A 647 -3.92 20.36 9.01
N CYS A 648 -3.38 19.59 8.07
CA CYS A 648 -3.85 18.25 7.71
C CYS A 648 -3.21 17.14 8.58
N PHE A 649 -2.45 16.22 7.96
CA PHE A 649 -1.41 15.47 8.68
C PHE A 649 -0.16 16.34 8.96
N LEU A 650 -0.26 17.66 8.78
CA LEU A 650 0.71 18.70 9.10
C LEU A 650 0.15 19.61 10.21
N GLU A 651 1.01 20.30 10.95
CA GLU A 651 0.69 21.38 11.90
C GLU A 651 1.80 22.45 11.91
N ASN A 652 1.46 23.70 12.26
CA ASN A 652 2.47 24.73 12.53
C ASN A 652 3.21 24.44 13.85
N LEU A 653 4.41 24.99 14.03
CA LEU A 653 5.14 24.82 15.29
C LEU A 653 4.52 25.67 16.42
N ALA A 654 4.27 25.06 17.58
CA ALA A 654 3.77 25.78 18.75
C ALA A 654 4.89 26.60 19.41
N ARG A 655 4.63 27.90 19.63
CA ARG A 655 5.66 28.89 19.98
C ARG A 655 6.31 28.77 21.37
N GLU A 656 5.79 27.92 22.25
CA GLU A 656 6.35 27.68 23.59
C GLU A 656 6.30 26.20 23.99
N SER A 657 7.45 25.53 23.99
CA SER A 657 7.73 24.43 24.93
C SER A 657 9.24 24.36 25.19
N ILE A 658 9.65 24.48 26.46
CA ILE A 658 11.06 24.57 26.86
C ILE A 658 11.36 23.57 27.99
N ILE A 659 12.14 22.54 27.67
CA ILE A 659 12.98 21.83 28.64
C ILE A 659 14.37 21.68 28.00
N GLN A 660 15.42 21.93 28.78
CA GLN A 660 16.79 21.99 28.27
C GLN A 660 17.56 20.69 28.51
N THR A 661 18.15 20.13 27.46
CA THR A 661 19.42 19.41 27.49
C THR A 661 20.27 19.81 26.27
N GLU A 662 21.58 19.66 26.38
CA GLU A 662 22.56 20.08 25.37
C GLU A 662 22.94 18.88 24.47
N GLU A 663 23.32 19.02 23.18
CA GLU A 663 23.60 20.23 22.40
C GLU A 663 23.16 20.03 20.92
N ARG A 664 22.81 21.13 20.23
CA ARG A 664 22.77 21.26 18.75
C ARG A 664 21.60 20.66 17.93
N THR A 665 20.45 20.38 18.55
CA THR A 665 19.15 20.17 17.84
C THR A 665 18.23 21.41 17.86
N LYS A 666 18.78 22.60 18.12
CA LYS A 666 18.02 23.74 18.66
C LYS A 666 17.20 24.57 17.65
N ASP A 667 17.52 24.54 16.36
CA ASP A 667 16.97 25.49 15.37
C ASP A 667 15.67 25.07 14.67
N LEU A 668 15.24 23.80 14.82
CA LEU A 668 13.95 23.27 14.32
C LEU A 668 12.83 23.30 15.38
N LEU A 669 13.05 23.96 16.51
CA LEU A 669 12.14 23.94 17.68
C LEU A 669 11.35 25.25 17.87
N THR A 670 11.60 26.28 17.05
CA THR A 670 10.89 27.57 17.09
C THR A 670 10.92 28.26 15.74
N ASP A 671 9.79 28.80 15.29
CA ASP A 671 9.65 29.71 14.15
C ASP A 671 9.23 31.13 14.56
N ASP A 672 9.30 32.07 13.61
CA ASP A 672 8.99 33.48 13.84
C ASP A 672 7.51 33.79 13.56
N PHE A 673 6.87 32.98 12.70
CA PHE A 673 5.44 33.02 12.39
C PHE A 673 4.92 31.76 11.70
N ASP A 674 3.64 31.48 11.88
CA ASP A 674 2.91 30.36 11.30
C ASP A 674 2.69 30.47 9.78
N TRP A 675 2.59 29.32 9.08
CA TRP A 675 2.00 29.25 7.75
C TRP A 675 0.48 29.45 7.82
N THR A 676 -0.08 30.20 6.87
CA THR A 676 -1.53 30.39 6.71
C THR A 676 -2.10 29.30 5.81
N THR A 677 -2.94 28.41 6.36
CA THR A 677 -3.61 27.32 5.62
C THR A 677 -5.04 27.67 5.21
N GLY A 678 -5.54 27.03 4.15
CA GLY A 678 -6.92 27.22 3.68
C GLY A 678 -7.15 28.42 2.77
N GLN A 679 -6.09 29.02 2.21
CA GLN A 679 -6.22 30.23 1.40
C GLN A 679 -6.95 29.94 0.09
N SER A 680 -8.07 30.63 -0.15
CA SER A 680 -8.82 30.53 -1.42
C SER A 680 -8.75 31.86 -2.19
N GLY A 681 -8.41 31.77 -3.48
CA GLY A 681 -8.03 32.93 -4.29
C GLY A 681 -6.59 33.40 -4.04
N PRO A 682 -6.18 34.59 -4.49
CA PRO A 682 -4.81 35.08 -4.38
C PRO A 682 -4.38 35.37 -2.93
N THR A 683 -3.07 35.53 -2.70
CA THR A 683 -2.49 35.98 -1.42
C THR A 683 -2.89 37.42 -1.07
N ALA A 684 -2.72 37.84 0.18
CA ALA A 684 -3.17 39.16 0.64
C ALA A 684 -2.25 40.31 0.18
N SER A 685 -0.96 40.05 0.01
CA SER A 685 -0.04 40.92 -0.74
C SER A 685 -0.23 40.74 -2.27
N SER A 686 0.10 41.76 -3.06
CA SER A 686 -0.22 41.83 -4.50
C SER A 686 0.99 41.60 -5.41
N GLU A 687 0.75 41.10 -6.62
CA GLU A 687 1.77 40.69 -7.62
C GLU A 687 2.76 39.65 -7.04
N THR A 688 2.22 38.72 -6.25
CA THR A 688 2.91 37.69 -5.45
C THR A 688 2.05 36.45 -5.30
N GLY A 689 2.67 35.34 -4.87
CA GLY A 689 1.95 34.09 -4.61
C GLY A 689 1.27 33.53 -5.87
N PRO A 690 0.44 32.48 -5.73
CA PRO A 690 -0.43 32.00 -6.80
C PRO A 690 -1.78 32.75 -6.80
N SER A 691 -2.48 32.76 -7.94
CA SER A 691 -3.83 33.33 -8.04
C SER A 691 -4.96 32.37 -7.62
N ALA A 692 -4.67 31.07 -7.54
CA ALA A 692 -5.56 29.99 -7.14
C ALA A 692 -4.73 28.74 -6.73
N ALA A 693 -5.35 27.77 -6.06
CA ALA A 693 -4.73 26.48 -5.71
C ALA A 693 -4.20 25.69 -6.93
N TYR A 694 -3.35 24.69 -6.71
CA TYR A 694 -2.90 23.76 -7.75
C TYR A 694 -3.99 22.72 -8.04
N ALA A 695 -4.65 22.21 -7.00
CA ALA A 695 -5.83 21.37 -7.09
C ALA A 695 -6.87 21.78 -6.04
N GLY A 696 -8.15 21.47 -6.26
CA GLY A 696 -9.21 21.90 -5.36
C GLY A 696 -9.47 23.41 -5.41
N SER A 697 -9.47 24.05 -4.25
CA SER A 697 -9.88 25.44 -4.01
C SER A 697 -9.02 26.20 -2.99
N GLN A 698 -8.22 25.50 -2.18
CA GLN A 698 -7.43 26.06 -1.08
C GLN A 698 -5.96 25.63 -1.11
N TYR A 699 -5.08 26.39 -0.47
CA TYR A 699 -3.65 26.06 -0.33
C TYR A 699 -3.06 26.63 0.97
N ALA A 700 -1.79 26.29 1.27
CA ALA A 700 -1.03 26.91 2.36
C ALA A 700 -0.03 27.93 1.83
N TYR A 701 0.17 29.06 2.53
CA TYR A 701 1.17 30.06 2.16
C TYR A 701 1.76 30.80 3.36
N MET A 702 2.93 31.40 3.16
CA MET A 702 3.49 32.39 4.07
C MET A 702 3.22 33.81 3.53
N GLU A 703 2.59 34.65 4.35
CA GLU A 703 2.29 36.05 4.03
C GLU A 703 3.47 36.94 4.45
N ALA A 704 4.13 37.58 3.47
CA ALA A 704 5.37 38.32 3.70
C ALA A 704 5.18 39.82 4.01
N SER A 705 3.96 40.35 4.11
CA SER A 705 3.73 41.74 4.51
C SER A 705 3.86 42.00 6.03
N SER A 706 3.46 43.21 6.46
CA SER A 706 3.68 43.70 7.83
C SER A 706 2.90 42.84 8.84
N PRO A 707 3.52 42.36 9.94
CA PRO A 707 4.73 42.90 10.58
C PRO A 707 6.06 42.21 10.23
N ARG A 708 6.10 41.33 9.22
CA ARG A 708 7.23 40.42 8.96
C ARG A 708 8.48 41.12 8.39
N LYS A 709 9.66 40.60 8.73
CA LYS A 709 10.99 41.14 8.39
C LYS A 709 11.82 40.13 7.59
N ALA A 710 12.91 40.61 6.99
CA ALA A 710 13.77 39.77 6.16
C ALA A 710 14.50 38.74 7.03
N GLY A 711 14.36 37.46 6.69
CA GLY A 711 14.88 36.34 7.48
C GLY A 711 13.90 35.71 8.48
N ASP A 712 12.70 36.29 8.70
CA ASP A 712 11.64 35.64 9.49
C ASP A 712 11.27 34.27 8.86
N ARG A 713 11.14 33.22 9.69
CA ARG A 713 10.85 31.84 9.26
C ARG A 713 9.46 31.35 9.68
N ALA A 714 8.93 30.38 8.93
CA ALA A 714 7.68 29.68 9.20
C ALA A 714 7.84 28.15 9.00
N LEU A 715 7.34 27.32 9.93
CA LEU A 715 7.51 25.86 9.92
C LEU A 715 6.19 25.08 10.01
N LEU A 716 5.90 24.25 8.99
CA LEU A 716 4.88 23.19 9.03
C LEU A 716 5.56 21.82 9.22
N LYS A 717 5.19 21.05 10.25
CA LYS A 717 5.70 19.69 10.51
C LYS A 717 4.60 18.64 10.43
N THR A 718 4.93 17.36 10.19
CA THR A 718 3.91 16.29 10.17
C THR A 718 3.52 15.80 11.57
N THR A 719 2.22 15.66 11.81
CA THR A 719 1.61 15.15 13.05
C THR A 719 1.57 13.62 13.12
N ASN A 720 1.30 12.96 12.00
CA ASN A 720 1.20 11.50 11.93
C ASN A 720 2.57 10.83 11.95
N LEU A 721 2.65 9.64 12.56
CA LEU A 721 3.77 8.71 12.42
C LEU A 721 3.56 7.89 11.15
N PHE A 722 4.52 7.92 10.23
CA PHE A 722 4.49 7.09 9.02
C PHE A 722 5.10 5.71 9.26
N LYS A 723 4.62 4.71 8.52
CA LYS A 723 5.14 3.34 8.54
C LYS A 723 6.59 3.28 8.06
N GLU A 724 7.33 2.30 8.59
CA GLU A 724 8.78 2.12 8.39
C GLU A 724 9.14 1.46 7.05
N THR A 725 8.55 1.99 5.97
CA THR A 725 8.69 1.51 4.60
C THR A 725 9.31 2.61 3.72
N THR A 726 9.57 2.31 2.45
CA THR A 726 10.12 3.33 1.53
C THR A 726 8.96 4.21 1.05
N GLN A 727 8.91 5.45 1.53
CA GLN A 727 7.88 6.43 1.20
C GLN A 727 8.26 7.21 -0.08
N CYS A 728 7.27 7.65 -0.85
CA CYS A 728 7.40 8.66 -1.90
C CYS A 728 6.62 9.91 -1.44
N LEU A 729 7.33 11.03 -1.26
CA LEU A 729 6.73 12.34 -1.02
C LEU A 729 6.54 13.03 -2.37
N SER A 730 5.34 13.54 -2.67
CA SER A 730 5.14 14.48 -3.77
C SER A 730 4.38 15.71 -3.29
N PHE A 731 4.67 16.88 -3.85
CA PHE A 731 3.98 18.13 -3.49
C PHE A 731 4.09 19.17 -4.59
N SER A 732 3.17 20.13 -4.57
CA SER A 732 3.14 21.30 -5.44
C SER A 732 3.56 22.56 -4.68
N TYR A 733 4.27 23.47 -5.34
CA TYR A 733 4.71 24.74 -4.76
C TYR A 733 4.63 25.92 -5.74
N HIS A 734 4.52 27.13 -5.18
CA HIS A 734 4.53 28.40 -5.91
C HIS A 734 5.45 29.40 -5.21
N MET A 735 6.26 30.15 -5.97
CA MET A 735 7.23 31.11 -5.43
C MET A 735 7.32 32.31 -6.37
N PHE A 736 6.44 33.30 -6.19
CA PHE A 736 6.29 34.44 -7.09
C PHE A 736 6.23 35.77 -6.34
N GLY A 737 6.82 36.81 -6.91
CA GLY A 737 6.97 38.12 -6.29
C GLY A 737 8.02 38.98 -6.97
N ASN A 738 8.65 39.90 -6.24
CA ASN A 738 9.71 40.74 -6.81
C ASN A 738 10.92 39.88 -7.24
N SER A 739 11.49 40.14 -8.43
CA SER A 739 12.54 39.33 -9.07
C SER A 739 13.76 39.06 -8.19
N ASN A 740 14.12 40.00 -7.32
CA ASN A 740 15.24 39.88 -6.36
C ASN A 740 14.75 39.81 -4.90
N GLY A 741 13.46 39.51 -4.67
CA GLY A 741 12.77 39.76 -3.40
C GLY A 741 12.13 38.56 -2.71
N VAL A 742 11.90 37.45 -3.42
CA VAL A 742 11.37 36.19 -2.85
C VAL A 742 12.48 35.43 -2.11
N GLY A 743 12.15 34.86 -0.95
CA GLY A 743 13.09 34.10 -0.10
C GLY A 743 13.24 32.62 -0.48
N GLU A 744 13.26 31.74 0.52
CA GLU A 744 13.61 30.32 0.36
C GLU A 744 12.48 29.37 0.81
N LEU A 745 12.37 28.24 0.12
CA LEU A 745 11.55 27.09 0.50
C LEU A 745 12.47 25.89 0.71
N ASN A 746 12.47 25.33 1.92
CA ASN A 746 13.20 24.13 2.29
C ASN A 746 12.23 23.04 2.73
N VAL A 747 12.54 21.77 2.44
CA VAL A 747 11.84 20.62 3.06
C VAL A 747 12.87 19.70 3.70
N TYR A 748 12.60 19.26 4.91
CA TYR A 748 13.44 18.40 5.73
C TYR A 748 12.67 17.14 6.16
N PHE A 749 13.38 16.12 6.64
CA PHE A 749 12.76 15.14 7.54
C PHE A 749 13.65 14.78 8.73
N SER A 750 13.01 14.31 9.80
CA SER A 750 13.63 13.70 10.98
C SER A 750 13.12 12.28 11.19
N SER A 751 13.92 11.42 11.81
CA SER A 751 13.50 10.13 12.37
C SER A 751 13.61 10.15 13.90
N SER A 752 12.84 9.29 14.59
CA SER A 752 12.94 9.12 16.05
C SER A 752 14.32 8.63 16.52
N ASN A 753 15.16 8.18 15.58
CA ASN A 753 16.51 7.69 15.83
C ASN A 753 17.57 8.81 15.72
N GLY A 754 17.15 10.07 15.53
CA GLY A 754 18.02 11.26 15.48
C GLY A 754 18.54 11.62 14.08
N THR A 755 18.20 10.85 13.05
CA THR A 755 18.56 11.11 11.65
C THR A 755 17.77 12.33 11.13
N THR A 756 18.43 13.37 10.61
CA THR A 756 17.83 14.68 10.31
C THR A 756 18.52 15.39 9.14
N GLY A 757 17.78 15.94 8.17
CA GLY A 757 18.36 16.62 7.00
C GLY A 757 17.34 17.17 5.98
N ARG A 758 17.82 17.80 4.89
CA ARG A 758 17.06 18.61 3.93
C ARG A 758 16.89 17.95 2.55
N ILE A 759 15.73 17.33 2.32
CA ILE A 759 15.33 16.67 1.06
C ILE A 759 15.03 17.61 -0.12
N PHE A 760 14.72 18.89 0.14
CA PHE A 760 14.36 19.85 -0.91
C PHE A 760 14.83 21.27 -0.60
N HIS A 761 15.13 22.03 -1.65
CA HIS A 761 15.46 23.45 -1.57
C HIS A 761 15.18 24.19 -2.89
N ARG A 762 14.55 25.37 -2.80
CA ARG A 762 14.44 26.39 -3.85
C ARG A 762 14.56 27.78 -3.24
N ALA A 763 15.05 28.75 -4.00
CA ALA A 763 15.26 30.13 -3.56
C ALA A 763 15.03 31.14 -4.69
N GLY A 764 14.47 32.31 -4.36
CA GLY A 764 14.15 33.36 -5.34
C GLY A 764 12.88 33.07 -6.17
N ASN A 765 12.50 34.02 -7.04
CA ASN A 765 11.29 33.93 -7.84
C ASN A 765 11.40 32.81 -8.90
N GLN A 766 10.46 31.85 -8.89
CA GLN A 766 10.38 30.69 -9.80
C GLN A 766 9.36 30.87 -10.95
N GLY A 767 8.73 32.04 -11.03
CA GLY A 767 7.70 32.40 -12.02
C GLY A 767 6.27 32.20 -11.52
N ASP A 768 5.33 32.89 -12.17
CA ASP A 768 3.88 32.83 -11.91
C ASP A 768 3.26 31.56 -12.53
N SER A 769 3.61 30.40 -11.96
CA SER A 769 3.04 29.10 -12.31
C SER A 769 3.47 28.03 -11.30
N TRP A 770 2.51 27.23 -10.84
CA TRP A 770 2.77 26.11 -9.93
C TRP A 770 3.77 25.11 -10.53
N LYS A 771 4.60 24.52 -9.66
CA LYS A 771 5.53 23.42 -9.96
C LYS A 771 5.19 22.24 -9.06
N ARG A 772 5.34 21.00 -9.56
CA ARG A 772 5.16 19.77 -8.75
C ARG A 772 6.43 18.94 -8.78
N GLU A 773 6.79 18.38 -7.63
CA GLU A 773 8.00 17.59 -7.42
C GLU A 773 7.64 16.24 -6.78
N ALA A 774 8.48 15.23 -6.97
CA ALA A 774 8.36 13.93 -6.33
C ALA A 774 9.74 13.45 -5.85
N ILE A 775 9.83 13.06 -4.58
CA ILE A 775 11.06 12.83 -3.84
C ILE A 775 10.92 11.53 -3.06
N GLN A 776 11.86 10.61 -3.28
CA GLN A 776 11.90 9.34 -2.55
C GLN A 776 12.39 9.58 -1.11
N ILE A 777 11.72 9.01 -0.11
CA ILE A 777 12.12 9.03 1.31
C ILE A 777 12.31 7.59 1.79
N PRO A 778 13.54 7.12 2.05
CA PRO A 778 13.79 5.75 2.51
C PRO A 778 13.26 5.44 3.93
N PRO A 779 13.16 4.14 4.29
CA PRO A 779 12.57 3.68 5.55
C PRO A 779 13.20 4.33 6.79
N ASN A 780 12.36 4.95 7.63
CA ASN A 780 12.79 5.66 8.83
C ASN A 780 11.76 5.53 9.96
N LYS A 781 12.20 5.03 11.12
CA LYS A 781 11.38 4.95 12.35
C LYS A 781 10.95 6.34 12.81
N GLY A 782 9.66 6.52 13.10
CA GLY A 782 9.11 7.81 13.54
C GLY A 782 9.42 8.96 12.57
N LEU A 783 9.31 8.72 11.26
CA LEU A 783 9.50 9.72 10.23
C LEU A 783 8.58 10.93 10.46
N GLN A 784 9.14 12.13 10.50
CA GLN A 784 8.42 13.40 10.42
C GLN A 784 9.02 14.31 9.35
N ILE A 785 8.18 14.96 8.55
CA ILE A 785 8.59 15.85 7.45
C ILE A 785 8.28 17.30 7.83
N TYR A 786 9.17 18.23 7.49
CA TYR A 786 9.09 19.65 7.85
C TYR A 786 9.22 20.53 6.60
N PHE A 787 8.32 21.48 6.40
CA PHE A 787 8.35 22.50 5.36
C PHE A 787 8.67 23.85 5.98
N GLU A 788 9.81 24.43 5.62
CA GLU A 788 10.30 25.73 6.11
C GLU A 788 10.22 26.78 5.01
N GLY A 789 9.53 27.88 5.29
CA GLY A 789 9.50 29.07 4.45
C GLY A 789 10.31 30.18 5.10
N ILE A 790 11.29 30.75 4.39
CA ILE A 790 12.12 31.86 4.87
C ILE A 790 11.79 33.11 4.08
N ARG A 791 11.43 34.19 4.77
CA ARG A 791 10.98 35.44 4.14
C ARG A 791 12.15 36.23 3.53
N GLY A 792 12.03 36.56 2.25
CA GLY A 792 13.02 37.35 1.50
C GLY A 792 13.13 38.81 1.94
N PRO A 793 14.00 39.60 1.27
CA PRO A 793 14.22 41.01 1.62
C PRO A 793 13.03 41.93 1.31
N SER A 794 12.09 41.49 0.47
CA SER A 794 10.87 42.24 0.15
C SER A 794 9.67 41.74 0.95
N TYR A 795 8.64 42.58 1.08
CA TYR A 795 7.30 42.09 1.45
C TYR A 795 6.64 41.33 0.29
N ARG A 796 7.15 41.47 -0.94
CA ARG A 796 6.66 40.73 -2.11
C ARG A 796 7.43 39.42 -2.27
N SER A 797 7.18 38.50 -1.33
CA SER A 797 7.97 37.27 -1.11
C SER A 797 7.11 36.03 -0.80
N ASP A 798 5.83 36.03 -1.19
CA ASP A 798 4.89 34.98 -0.77
C ASP A 798 5.22 33.62 -1.43
N ILE A 799 5.32 32.59 -0.59
CA ILE A 799 5.59 31.19 -0.97
C ILE A 799 4.38 30.36 -0.61
N ALA A 800 3.94 29.48 -1.50
CA ALA A 800 2.78 28.61 -1.31
C ALA A 800 3.08 27.12 -1.56
N LEU A 801 2.29 26.26 -0.92
CA LEU A 801 2.36 24.80 -0.92
C LEU A 801 0.94 24.21 -1.08
N ASP A 802 0.84 23.12 -1.85
CA ASP A 802 -0.41 22.40 -2.10
C ASP A 802 -0.13 20.92 -2.47
N GLU A 803 -1.15 20.06 -2.41
CA GLU A 803 -1.13 18.69 -2.92
C GLU A 803 0.02 17.81 -2.38
N ILE A 804 0.30 17.94 -1.08
CA ILE A 804 1.35 17.19 -0.37
C ILE A 804 0.84 15.76 -0.09
N ILE A 805 1.44 14.78 -0.76
CA ILE A 805 1.15 13.34 -0.66
C ILE A 805 2.36 12.61 -0.10
N VAL A 806 2.16 11.74 0.88
CA VAL A 806 3.15 10.74 1.31
C VAL A 806 2.52 9.35 1.18
N SER A 807 3.17 8.45 0.46
CA SER A 807 2.67 7.09 0.20
C SER A 807 3.80 6.10 0.01
N GLU A 808 3.60 4.85 0.43
CA GLU A 808 4.59 3.79 0.24
C GLU A 808 4.87 3.50 -1.25
N GLY A 809 6.11 3.15 -1.60
CA GLY A 809 6.51 2.73 -2.95
C GLY A 809 7.53 3.65 -3.63
N GLN A 810 7.92 3.30 -4.86
CA GLN A 810 8.90 4.05 -5.66
C GLN A 810 8.21 5.08 -6.58
N CYS A 811 8.75 6.30 -6.67
CA CYS A 811 8.25 7.34 -7.58
C CYS A 811 8.61 7.00 -9.06
N GLY A 812 7.66 7.02 -10.00
CA GLY A 812 7.91 6.59 -11.40
C GLY A 812 6.68 6.57 -12.31
N CYS A 813 6.33 5.40 -12.89
CA CYS A 813 5.22 5.24 -13.85
C CYS A 813 3.80 5.19 -13.25
N ALA A 814 3.61 5.63 -12.01
CA ALA A 814 2.43 5.33 -11.16
C ALA A 814 1.09 5.99 -11.58
N ALA A 815 0.98 6.52 -12.80
CA ALA A 815 -0.18 7.28 -13.30
C ALA A 815 -0.76 6.79 -14.63
N MET A 816 -0.24 5.69 -15.22
CA MET A 816 -0.72 5.05 -16.47
C MET A 816 -1.16 6.02 -17.60
N PRO A 817 -0.25 6.86 -18.14
CA PRO A 817 -0.62 7.99 -19.01
C PRO A 817 -1.02 7.63 -20.45
N CYS A 818 -0.81 6.40 -20.91
CA CYS A 818 -1.01 6.00 -22.32
C CYS A 818 -2.40 5.35 -22.55
N GLN A 819 -3.04 5.67 -23.69
CA GLN A 819 -4.41 5.29 -24.03
C GLN A 819 -4.48 4.33 -25.24
N HIS A 820 -5.68 3.85 -25.58
CA HIS A 820 -5.97 2.92 -26.69
C HIS A 820 -4.96 1.77 -26.87
N GLY A 821 -4.55 1.13 -25.77
CA GLY A 821 -3.60 0.01 -25.76
C GLY A 821 -2.12 0.39 -25.91
N GLY A 822 -1.79 1.68 -25.96
CA GLY A 822 -0.41 2.16 -26.00
C GLY A 822 0.38 1.80 -24.73
N SER A 823 1.62 1.36 -24.90
CA SER A 823 2.48 0.91 -23.78
C SER A 823 3.37 2.03 -23.25
N CYS A 824 3.44 2.17 -21.92
CA CYS A 824 4.25 3.16 -21.22
C CYS A 824 5.65 2.61 -20.89
N GLN A 825 6.71 3.39 -21.12
CA GLN A 825 8.06 3.10 -20.63
C GLN A 825 8.65 4.27 -19.83
N PRO A 826 9.33 4.00 -18.70
CA PRO A 826 10.04 5.03 -17.94
C PRO A 826 11.30 5.50 -18.68
N VAL A 827 11.61 6.78 -18.53
CA VAL A 827 12.81 7.42 -19.05
C VAL A 827 13.57 8.07 -17.89
N SER A 828 14.91 8.08 -17.95
CA SER A 828 15.76 8.62 -16.89
C SER A 828 15.44 10.09 -16.56
N GLY A 829 15.27 10.40 -15.27
CA GLY A 829 14.93 11.75 -14.81
C GLY A 829 13.42 12.02 -14.71
N SER A 830 12.67 11.11 -14.08
CA SER A 830 11.25 11.31 -13.73
C SER A 830 10.30 11.56 -14.91
N SER A 831 10.61 11.02 -16.10
CA SER A 831 9.82 11.17 -17.33
C SER A 831 9.33 9.82 -17.85
N TYR A 832 8.33 9.83 -18.73
CA TYR A 832 7.79 8.65 -19.41
C TYR A 832 7.69 8.84 -20.93
N SER A 833 7.41 7.76 -21.66
CA SER A 833 7.10 7.77 -23.09
C SER A 833 6.05 6.71 -23.43
N CYS A 834 5.17 6.98 -24.39
CA CYS A 834 4.15 6.04 -24.88
C CYS A 834 4.50 5.46 -26.25
N SER A 835 4.19 4.18 -26.48
CA SER A 835 4.31 3.50 -27.78
C SER A 835 2.93 3.00 -28.23
N CYS A 836 2.39 3.57 -29.32
CA CYS A 836 0.98 3.41 -29.71
C CYS A 836 0.70 2.17 -30.57
N VAL A 837 -0.54 1.68 -30.51
CA VAL A 837 -1.05 0.61 -31.38
C VAL A 837 -1.35 1.19 -32.78
N GLY A 838 -1.07 0.40 -33.82
CA GLY A 838 -1.31 0.81 -35.21
C GLY A 838 -2.77 1.21 -35.44
N GLY A 839 -2.98 2.43 -35.97
CA GLY A 839 -4.29 3.08 -36.03
C GLY A 839 -4.35 4.38 -35.23
N TYR A 840 -3.63 4.45 -34.11
CA TYR A 840 -3.71 5.54 -33.13
C TYR A 840 -2.40 6.33 -32.97
N GLY A 841 -2.52 7.60 -32.58
CA GLY A 841 -1.40 8.54 -32.41
C GLY A 841 -1.59 9.58 -31.31
N GLY A 842 -0.69 10.57 -31.26
CA GLY A 842 -0.61 11.58 -30.21
C GLY A 842 0.28 11.15 -29.02
N LEU A 843 0.67 12.11 -28.17
CA LEU A 843 1.63 11.91 -27.06
C LEU A 843 1.26 10.74 -26.14
N ASN A 844 -0.06 10.57 -25.92
CA ASN A 844 -0.65 9.55 -25.06
C ASN A 844 -1.50 8.54 -25.85
N CYS A 845 -1.32 8.41 -27.17
CA CYS A 845 -2.04 7.44 -28.02
C CYS A 845 -3.59 7.59 -27.99
N HIS A 846 -4.11 8.81 -28.22
CA HIS A 846 -5.52 9.20 -28.04
C HIS A 846 -6.26 9.65 -29.31
N GLU A 847 -5.60 9.68 -30.48
CA GLU A 847 -6.17 10.18 -31.74
C GLU A 847 -6.22 9.07 -32.80
N LEU A 848 -7.36 8.90 -33.51
CA LEU A 848 -7.48 7.92 -34.60
C LEU A 848 -7.00 8.53 -35.93
N VAL A 849 -5.93 7.96 -36.49
CA VAL A 849 -5.15 8.57 -37.60
C VAL A 849 -5.09 7.73 -38.89
N SER A 850 -5.45 6.45 -38.88
CA SER A 850 -5.50 5.62 -40.09
C SER A 850 -6.70 4.66 -40.13
N GLY A 851 -6.88 3.95 -41.25
CA GLY A 851 -8.16 3.34 -41.61
C GLY A 851 -8.61 2.17 -40.74
N VAL A 852 -9.93 2.04 -40.58
CA VAL A 852 -10.63 1.04 -39.75
C VAL A 852 -11.79 0.41 -40.52
N THR A 853 -12.15 -0.83 -40.17
CA THR A 853 -13.24 -1.60 -40.80
C THR A 853 -14.10 -2.27 -39.72
N CYS A 854 -15.41 -2.24 -39.92
CA CYS A 854 -16.42 -2.86 -39.07
C CYS A 854 -17.26 -3.86 -39.89
N THR A 855 -17.08 -5.16 -39.63
CA THR A 855 -17.85 -6.24 -40.29
C THR A 855 -18.96 -6.81 -39.41
N PHE A 856 -19.25 -6.17 -38.26
CA PHE A 856 -20.27 -6.56 -37.26
C PHE A 856 -20.22 -8.01 -36.70
N ASN A 857 -19.32 -8.87 -37.17
CA ASN A 857 -19.16 -10.27 -36.74
C ASN A 857 -18.96 -10.44 -35.22
N ASN A 858 -18.32 -9.46 -34.58
CA ASN A 858 -18.05 -9.43 -33.13
C ASN A 858 -18.96 -8.44 -32.37
N GLY A 859 -20.07 -7.99 -32.98
CA GLY A 859 -20.95 -6.95 -32.43
C GLY A 859 -20.63 -5.56 -32.97
N MET A 860 -21.02 -4.53 -32.21
CA MET A 860 -20.80 -3.13 -32.61
C MET A 860 -19.32 -2.75 -32.45
N CYS A 861 -18.78 -1.98 -33.39
CA CYS A 861 -17.36 -1.66 -33.43
C CYS A 861 -17.03 -0.33 -32.72
N ASP A 862 -15.85 -0.25 -32.09
CA ASP A 862 -15.42 0.84 -31.18
C ASP A 862 -15.54 2.28 -31.72
N PHE A 863 -15.62 2.47 -33.05
CA PHE A 863 -15.76 3.78 -33.69
C PHE A 863 -17.20 4.13 -34.13
N LEU A 864 -18.18 3.26 -33.83
CA LEU A 864 -19.60 3.43 -34.13
C LEU A 864 -20.44 3.22 -32.87
N SER A 865 -21.01 4.29 -32.33
CA SER A 865 -21.99 4.25 -31.24
C SER A 865 -23.41 4.21 -31.80
N GLN A 866 -24.31 3.51 -31.10
CA GLN A 866 -25.74 3.44 -31.40
C GLN A 866 -26.49 4.55 -30.66
N SER A 867 -27.31 5.33 -31.38
CA SER A 867 -28.31 6.19 -30.75
C SER A 867 -29.41 5.33 -30.14
N HIS A 868 -29.77 5.63 -28.89
CA HIS A 868 -30.89 5.00 -28.17
C HIS A 868 -32.01 6.03 -27.88
N ASP A 869 -31.91 7.23 -28.45
CA ASP A 869 -32.88 8.34 -28.30
C ASP A 869 -33.91 8.40 -29.45
N ASP A 870 -33.71 7.61 -30.52
CA ASP A 870 -34.68 7.39 -31.59
C ASP A 870 -35.59 6.17 -31.33
N ASN A 871 -36.47 5.86 -32.28
CA ASN A 871 -37.65 5.00 -32.07
C ASN A 871 -37.57 3.64 -32.80
N ASP A 872 -36.35 3.26 -33.20
CA ASP A 872 -35.94 1.93 -33.66
C ASP A 872 -34.43 1.76 -33.41
N ASP A 873 -33.96 0.51 -33.36
CA ASP A 873 -32.55 0.18 -33.14
C ASP A 873 -32.00 -0.60 -34.35
N TRP A 874 -30.70 -0.44 -34.66
CA TRP A 874 -30.00 -1.43 -35.48
C TRP A 874 -29.66 -2.65 -34.62
N LEU A 875 -30.24 -3.78 -34.98
CA LEU A 875 -29.90 -5.10 -34.46
C LEU A 875 -28.67 -5.64 -35.22
N ILE A 876 -27.89 -6.53 -34.61
CA ILE A 876 -26.84 -7.27 -35.31
C ILE A 876 -27.22 -8.76 -35.37
N GLY A 877 -27.03 -9.41 -36.52
CA GLY A 877 -27.32 -10.83 -36.68
C GLY A 877 -26.94 -11.40 -38.04
N GLN A 878 -27.11 -12.71 -38.20
CA GLN A 878 -26.74 -13.44 -39.43
C GLN A 878 -27.89 -13.51 -40.45
N SER A 879 -29.12 -13.20 -40.03
CA SER A 879 -30.31 -13.14 -40.87
C SER A 879 -31.38 -12.23 -40.24
N THR A 880 -32.27 -11.71 -41.07
CA THR A 880 -33.51 -11.04 -40.64
C THR A 880 -34.57 -12.06 -40.21
N ARG A 881 -35.37 -11.70 -39.20
CA ARG A 881 -36.48 -12.55 -38.69
C ARG A 881 -37.70 -12.60 -39.63
N SER A 882 -37.89 -11.54 -40.42
CA SER A 882 -39.00 -11.36 -41.35
C SER A 882 -38.88 -12.30 -42.55
N TRP A 883 -39.91 -13.09 -42.85
CA TRP A 883 -39.91 -13.96 -44.03
C TRP A 883 -40.06 -13.13 -45.32
N ASP A 884 -39.29 -13.48 -46.34
CA ASP A 884 -39.15 -12.83 -47.65
C ASP A 884 -38.51 -11.42 -47.65
N THR A 885 -37.91 -10.93 -46.55
CA THR A 885 -37.22 -9.63 -46.52
C THR A 885 -35.90 -9.62 -45.77
N GLY A 886 -35.03 -8.67 -46.14
CA GLY A 886 -33.66 -8.57 -45.63
C GLY A 886 -32.74 -9.74 -46.03
N PRO A 887 -31.44 -9.69 -45.66
CA PRO A 887 -30.47 -10.66 -46.11
C PRO A 887 -30.71 -12.04 -45.48
N GLN A 888 -30.87 -13.05 -46.33
CA GLN A 888 -30.92 -14.46 -45.93
C GLN A 888 -29.52 -15.10 -45.83
N THR A 889 -28.48 -14.37 -46.26
CA THR A 889 -27.06 -14.72 -46.08
C THR A 889 -26.26 -13.44 -45.78
N PRO A 890 -25.37 -13.44 -44.77
CA PRO A 890 -24.44 -12.35 -44.49
C PRO A 890 -23.29 -12.33 -45.53
N LEU A 891 -22.48 -11.26 -45.57
CA LEU A 891 -21.27 -11.28 -46.41
C LEU A 891 -20.16 -12.15 -45.81
N ASP A 892 -19.80 -11.93 -44.54
CA ASP A 892 -18.72 -12.66 -43.87
C ASP A 892 -18.99 -13.08 -42.40
N GLY A 893 -20.22 -12.90 -41.89
CA GLY A 893 -20.65 -13.58 -40.66
C GLY A 893 -21.93 -13.03 -40.02
N ALA A 894 -21.99 -11.72 -39.78
CA ALA A 894 -23.16 -11.01 -39.26
C ALA A 894 -23.18 -9.57 -39.80
N PHE A 895 -24.35 -8.94 -39.80
CA PHE A 895 -24.54 -7.57 -40.29
C PHE A 895 -25.48 -6.78 -39.37
N ALA A 896 -25.45 -5.46 -39.47
CA ALA A 896 -26.39 -4.58 -38.79
C ALA A 896 -27.68 -4.41 -39.61
N PHE A 897 -28.86 -4.47 -38.99
CA PHE A 897 -30.16 -4.28 -39.66
C PHE A 897 -31.25 -3.69 -38.77
N MET A 898 -32.19 -2.98 -39.37
CA MET A 898 -33.42 -2.49 -38.74
C MET A 898 -34.58 -3.46 -39.07
N GLU A 899 -35.20 -4.05 -38.05
CA GLU A 899 -36.32 -4.99 -38.19
C GLU A 899 -37.65 -4.24 -38.39
N ALA A 900 -38.28 -4.38 -39.56
CA ALA A 900 -39.50 -3.66 -39.90
C ALA A 900 -40.80 -4.31 -39.38
N THR A 901 -40.74 -5.48 -38.75
CA THR A 901 -41.92 -6.16 -38.23
C THR A 901 -42.39 -5.52 -36.90
N PHE A 902 -43.70 -5.33 -36.74
CA PHE A 902 -44.39 -4.66 -35.60
C PHE A 902 -44.06 -3.18 -35.29
N LYS A 903 -43.03 -2.58 -35.89
CA LYS A 903 -42.65 -1.16 -35.64
C LYS A 903 -43.59 -0.13 -36.30
N PRO A 904 -43.69 1.12 -35.78
CA PRO A 904 -44.43 2.23 -36.42
C PRO A 904 -43.93 2.62 -37.83
N ARG A 905 -44.77 3.29 -38.63
CA ARG A 905 -44.32 3.86 -39.92
C ARG A 905 -43.41 5.07 -39.67
N GLY A 906 -42.26 5.11 -40.34
CA GLY A 906 -41.31 6.22 -40.19
C GLY A 906 -40.50 6.18 -38.90
N SER A 907 -40.44 5.03 -38.21
CA SER A 907 -39.41 4.77 -37.21
C SER A 907 -38.00 4.86 -37.82
N THR A 908 -37.01 5.25 -37.03
CA THR A 908 -35.62 5.42 -37.44
C THR A 908 -34.66 4.77 -36.46
N ALA A 909 -33.55 4.25 -36.98
CA ALA A 909 -32.42 3.74 -36.21
C ALA A 909 -31.12 4.42 -36.66
N THR A 910 -30.28 4.87 -35.72
CA THR A 910 -29.20 5.83 -36.04
C THR A 910 -27.84 5.47 -35.40
N LEU A 911 -26.91 4.95 -36.22
CA LEU A 911 -25.51 4.71 -35.84
C LEU A 911 -24.66 5.95 -36.11
N THR A 912 -23.64 6.24 -35.28
CA THR A 912 -22.86 7.47 -35.37
C THR A 912 -21.41 7.31 -34.87
N THR A 913 -20.48 8.14 -35.36
CA THR A 913 -19.09 8.20 -34.83
C THR A 913 -18.94 9.15 -33.63
N ALA A 914 -20.06 9.57 -33.02
CA ALA A 914 -20.05 10.45 -31.86
C ALA A 914 -19.42 9.75 -30.64
N GLY A 915 -18.31 10.31 -30.15
CA GLY A 915 -17.47 9.75 -29.08
C GLY A 915 -16.04 9.46 -29.53
N THR A 916 -15.79 9.28 -30.83
CA THR A 916 -14.46 8.98 -31.38
C THR A 916 -13.77 10.25 -31.91
N GLN A 917 -12.52 10.50 -31.50
CA GLN A 917 -11.75 11.63 -32.03
C GLN A 917 -11.10 11.28 -33.38
N LEU A 918 -11.81 11.61 -34.46
CA LEU A 918 -11.30 11.51 -35.84
C LEU A 918 -10.36 12.66 -36.17
N ALA A 919 -9.19 12.35 -36.76
CA ALA A 919 -8.23 13.34 -37.24
C ALA A 919 -8.83 14.30 -38.31
N PHE A 920 -8.34 15.54 -38.36
CA PHE A 920 -8.80 16.58 -39.28
C PHE A 920 -8.23 16.38 -40.70
N GLN A 921 -8.88 15.51 -41.46
CA GLN A 921 -8.56 15.16 -42.85
C GLN A 921 -9.83 14.76 -43.62
N ASP A 922 -9.73 14.66 -44.95
CA ASP A 922 -10.80 14.02 -45.75
C ASP A 922 -10.86 12.52 -45.40
N TRP A 923 -12.07 11.95 -45.42
CA TRP A 923 -12.32 10.54 -45.11
C TRP A 923 -13.18 9.88 -46.19
N CYS A 924 -12.77 8.69 -46.62
CA CYS A 924 -13.50 7.83 -47.54
C CYS A 924 -14.26 6.78 -46.73
N LEU A 925 -15.59 6.84 -46.79
CA LEU A 925 -16.51 5.90 -46.14
C LEU A 925 -16.96 4.85 -47.16
N MET A 926 -16.59 3.59 -46.94
CA MET A 926 -17.11 2.42 -47.66
C MET A 926 -18.14 1.71 -46.78
N PHE A 927 -19.22 1.17 -47.36
CA PHE A 927 -20.11 0.24 -46.66
C PHE A 927 -20.91 -0.61 -47.66
N SER A 928 -21.31 -1.82 -47.27
CA SER A 928 -22.29 -2.62 -47.99
C SER A 928 -23.70 -2.40 -47.44
N VAL A 929 -24.71 -2.46 -48.31
CA VAL A 929 -26.13 -2.27 -47.98
C VAL A 929 -27.02 -3.31 -48.67
N TYR A 930 -28.13 -3.68 -48.03
CA TYR A 930 -29.16 -4.56 -48.55
C TYR A 930 -30.56 -3.97 -48.26
N MET A 931 -31.41 -3.88 -49.29
CA MET A 931 -32.77 -3.31 -49.18
C MET A 931 -33.73 -4.03 -50.14
N TYR A 932 -34.48 -5.01 -49.63
CA TYR A 932 -35.42 -5.81 -50.43
C TYR A 932 -36.69 -6.12 -49.63
N GLY A 933 -37.86 -5.82 -50.20
CA GLY A 933 -39.15 -5.97 -49.55
C GLY A 933 -40.27 -5.09 -50.12
N TYR A 934 -41.46 -5.23 -49.55
CA TYR A 934 -42.64 -4.51 -50.02
C TYR A 934 -42.82 -3.17 -49.29
N ASN A 935 -43.04 -2.09 -50.04
CA ASN A 935 -43.15 -0.72 -49.51
C ASN A 935 -41.94 -0.31 -48.63
N MET A 936 -40.73 -0.60 -49.12
CA MET A 936 -39.45 -0.24 -48.50
C MET A 936 -39.33 1.22 -48.04
N GLY A 937 -38.56 1.42 -46.97
CA GLY A 937 -38.20 2.74 -46.44
C GLY A 937 -36.96 3.35 -47.11
N ALA A 938 -36.08 3.95 -46.32
CA ALA A 938 -34.87 4.63 -46.77
C ALA A 938 -33.66 4.39 -45.86
N LEU A 939 -32.45 4.45 -46.42
CA LEU A 939 -31.19 4.51 -45.69
C LEU A 939 -30.49 5.82 -46.04
N VAL A 940 -29.87 6.46 -45.06
CA VAL A 940 -29.29 7.81 -45.16
C VAL A 940 -27.92 7.84 -44.48
N VAL A 941 -26.97 8.57 -45.04
CA VAL A 941 -25.71 8.96 -44.38
C VAL A 941 -25.65 10.48 -44.26
N LYS A 942 -25.30 10.99 -43.08
CA LYS A 942 -25.04 12.42 -42.79
C LYS A 942 -23.62 12.58 -42.25
N ALA A 943 -23.00 13.75 -42.44
CA ALA A 943 -21.70 14.03 -41.80
C ALA A 943 -21.37 15.52 -41.68
N GLY A 944 -20.92 15.95 -40.49
CA GLY A 944 -20.63 17.34 -40.13
C GLY A 944 -19.93 17.49 -38.77
N SER A 945 -19.89 18.70 -38.22
CA SER A 945 -19.31 18.96 -36.90
C SER A 945 -20.25 18.50 -35.79
N SER A 946 -19.71 17.86 -34.75
CA SER A 946 -20.40 17.65 -33.48
C SER A 946 -21.01 18.95 -32.96
N GLY A 947 -22.21 18.86 -32.37
CA GLY A 947 -22.97 20.02 -31.86
C GLY A 947 -23.67 20.87 -32.93
N GLN A 948 -23.59 20.52 -34.22
CA GLN A 948 -24.35 21.19 -35.29
C GLN A 948 -25.14 20.17 -36.13
N GLY A 949 -26.19 20.63 -36.83
CA GLY A 949 -27.05 19.76 -37.63
C GLY A 949 -26.28 19.10 -38.78
N LEU A 950 -26.25 17.76 -38.79
CA LEU A 950 -25.45 16.99 -39.74
C LEU A 950 -26.09 17.00 -41.14
N PRO A 951 -25.41 17.52 -42.18
CA PRO A 951 -25.95 17.54 -43.54
C PRO A 951 -25.87 16.17 -44.21
N TYR A 952 -26.88 15.86 -45.03
CA TYR A 952 -26.95 14.64 -45.86
C TYR A 952 -25.75 14.53 -46.81
N ARG A 953 -25.18 13.32 -46.92
CA ARG A 953 -24.06 12.99 -47.82
C ARG A 953 -24.41 11.90 -48.82
N TRP A 954 -25.25 10.94 -48.45
CA TRP A 954 -25.75 9.86 -49.31
C TRP A 954 -27.14 9.42 -48.84
N PHE A 955 -28.01 8.94 -49.74
CA PHE A 955 -29.25 8.26 -49.36
C PHE A 955 -29.78 7.34 -50.46
N TRP A 956 -30.51 6.29 -50.07
CA TRP A 956 -31.34 5.46 -50.93
C TRP A 956 -32.74 5.29 -50.34
N TYR A 957 -33.73 5.05 -51.21
CA TYR A 957 -35.12 4.75 -50.80
C TYR A 957 -35.73 3.70 -51.74
N GLY A 958 -36.71 2.94 -51.24
CA GLY A 958 -37.37 1.89 -52.01
C GLY A 958 -36.51 0.62 -52.19
N ASP A 959 -37.08 -0.42 -52.81
CA ASP A 959 -36.41 -1.69 -53.08
C ASP A 959 -35.17 -1.52 -53.99
N LYS A 960 -34.14 -2.34 -53.78
CA LYS A 960 -32.84 -2.36 -54.50
C LYS A 960 -32.47 -3.75 -55.04
N GLY A 961 -33.31 -4.77 -54.84
CA GLY A 961 -33.05 -6.16 -55.18
C GLY A 961 -32.46 -6.98 -54.03
N ALA A 962 -32.66 -8.29 -54.07
CA ALA A 962 -32.34 -9.24 -53.01
C ALA A 962 -30.83 -9.60 -52.89
N PHE A 963 -29.94 -8.62 -53.07
CA PHE A 963 -28.48 -8.80 -53.04
C PHE A 963 -27.74 -7.60 -52.43
N TRP A 964 -26.60 -7.89 -51.79
CA TRP A 964 -25.72 -6.90 -51.19
C TRP A 964 -25.08 -5.97 -52.24
N GLN A 965 -24.97 -4.69 -51.92
CA GLN A 965 -24.39 -3.66 -52.79
C GLN A 965 -23.45 -2.75 -51.99
N THR A 966 -22.18 -2.69 -52.38
CA THR A 966 -21.19 -1.80 -51.74
C THR A 966 -21.31 -0.38 -52.28
N GLN A 967 -21.17 0.60 -51.40
CA GLN A 967 -21.29 2.05 -51.60
C GLN A 967 -20.05 2.75 -51.06
N TRP A 968 -19.76 3.92 -51.63
CA TRP A 968 -18.58 4.74 -51.35
C TRP A 968 -19.02 6.19 -51.22
N VAL A 969 -18.62 6.87 -50.14
CA VAL A 969 -19.06 8.24 -49.82
C VAL A 969 -17.89 9.04 -49.28
N THR A 970 -17.59 10.15 -49.96
CA THR A 970 -16.47 11.04 -49.62
C THR A 970 -16.91 12.11 -48.62
N ILE A 971 -16.25 12.16 -47.46
CA ILE A 971 -16.55 13.02 -46.32
C ILE A 971 -15.41 14.02 -46.14
N GLN A 972 -15.70 15.32 -46.30
CA GLN A 972 -14.68 16.37 -46.31
C GLN A 972 -14.18 16.73 -44.90
N ALA A 973 -12.91 17.12 -44.82
CA ALA A 973 -12.22 17.53 -43.60
C ALA A 973 -13.02 18.51 -42.74
N THR A 974 -13.51 18.04 -41.59
CA THR A 974 -14.38 18.78 -40.67
C THR A 974 -13.81 18.68 -39.25
N ARG A 975 -13.79 19.79 -38.50
CA ARG A 975 -13.37 19.77 -37.09
C ARG A 975 -14.44 19.07 -36.25
N ASN A 976 -14.03 18.22 -35.32
CA ASN A 976 -14.92 17.40 -34.49
C ASN A 976 -15.93 16.62 -35.36
N LEU A 977 -15.43 15.98 -36.43
CA LEU A 977 -16.24 15.27 -37.42
C LEU A 977 -17.05 14.13 -36.78
N VAL A 978 -18.35 14.15 -37.06
CA VAL A 978 -19.31 13.08 -36.76
C VAL A 978 -19.91 12.61 -38.08
N ILE A 979 -19.91 11.30 -38.31
CA ILE A 979 -20.55 10.60 -39.43
C ILE A 979 -21.70 9.78 -38.86
N GLU A 980 -22.86 9.78 -39.52
CA GLU A 980 -24.11 9.20 -39.02
C GLU A 980 -24.81 8.36 -40.12
N PHE A 981 -25.21 7.13 -39.80
CA PHE A 981 -26.03 6.23 -40.61
C PHE A 981 -27.44 6.11 -40.03
N GLN A 982 -28.46 6.59 -40.75
CA GLN A 982 -29.85 6.56 -40.32
C GLN A 982 -30.71 5.70 -41.27
N ALA A 983 -31.19 4.56 -40.77
CA ALA A 983 -32.27 3.81 -41.41
C ALA A 983 -33.63 4.44 -41.07
N ILE A 984 -34.59 4.35 -41.99
CA ILE A 984 -35.94 4.92 -41.87
C ILE A 984 -36.94 3.90 -42.41
N ARG A 985 -37.92 3.50 -41.58
CA ARG A 985 -38.88 2.44 -41.88
C ARG A 985 -39.98 2.86 -42.87
N GLY A 986 -40.29 1.95 -43.80
CA GLY A 986 -41.29 2.13 -44.86
C GLY A 986 -42.75 2.00 -44.41
N TRP A 987 -43.64 1.71 -45.37
CA TRP A 987 -45.06 1.42 -45.07
C TRP A 987 -45.34 -0.08 -44.89
N GLY A 988 -44.44 -0.97 -45.35
CA GLY A 988 -44.59 -2.41 -45.21
C GLY A 988 -44.02 -2.94 -43.90
N TYR A 989 -44.68 -3.94 -43.30
CA TYR A 989 -44.07 -4.76 -42.24
C TYR A 989 -42.91 -5.61 -42.78
N ARG A 990 -42.93 -5.90 -44.08
CA ARG A 990 -41.85 -6.50 -44.88
C ARG A 990 -40.96 -5.41 -45.47
N SER A 991 -40.16 -4.71 -44.66
CA SER A 991 -39.28 -3.63 -45.15
C SER A 991 -37.93 -3.46 -44.44
N ASP A 992 -37.27 -4.56 -44.09
CA ASP A 992 -35.98 -4.54 -43.35
C ASP A 992 -34.83 -3.94 -44.19
N ILE A 993 -33.97 -3.16 -43.53
CA ILE A 993 -32.81 -2.48 -44.13
C ILE A 993 -31.56 -2.97 -43.39
N ALA A 994 -30.51 -3.37 -44.12
CA ALA A 994 -29.26 -3.85 -43.53
C ALA A 994 -28.01 -3.15 -44.10
N ILE A 995 -26.96 -3.04 -43.28
CA ILE A 995 -25.61 -2.61 -43.64
C ILE A 995 -24.54 -3.55 -43.07
N ASP A 996 -23.42 -3.63 -43.76
CA ASP A 996 -22.32 -4.54 -43.48
C ASP A 996 -20.99 -3.91 -43.94
N ASN A 997 -19.84 -4.38 -43.45
CA ASN A 997 -18.49 -3.98 -43.91
C ASN A 997 -18.28 -2.45 -43.99
N VAL A 998 -18.65 -1.72 -42.92
CA VAL A 998 -18.48 -0.27 -42.82
C VAL A 998 -17.02 0.07 -42.54
N SER A 999 -16.34 0.73 -43.47
CA SER A 999 -14.92 1.12 -43.34
C SER A 999 -14.71 2.61 -43.52
N LEU A 1000 -13.77 3.16 -42.76
CA LEU A 1000 -13.26 4.53 -42.91
C LEU A 1000 -11.78 4.49 -43.29
N PHE A 1001 -11.41 5.17 -44.36
CA PHE A 1001 -10.03 5.32 -44.81
C PHE A 1001 -9.67 6.81 -44.95
N PRO A 1002 -8.43 7.23 -44.64
CA PRO A 1002 -8.00 8.61 -44.87
C PRO A 1002 -7.90 8.92 -46.37
N GLY A 1003 -8.38 10.09 -46.78
CA GLY A 1003 -8.44 10.53 -48.18
C GLY A 1003 -9.86 10.53 -48.76
N ASN A 1004 -9.97 10.67 -50.08
CA ASN A 1004 -11.25 10.73 -50.80
C ASN A 1004 -11.56 9.38 -51.47
N CYS A 1005 -12.84 9.01 -51.55
CA CYS A 1005 -13.34 8.07 -52.56
C CYS A 1005 -13.58 8.80 -53.89
#